data_AF-A0A4Y9Z4U9-F1
#
_entry.id   AF-A0A4Y9Z4U9-F1
#
_cell.length_a   1.000
_cell.length_b   1.000
_cell.length_c   1.000
_cell.angle_alpha   90.00
_cell.angle_beta   90.00
_cell.angle_gamma   90.00
#
_symmetry.space_group_name_H-M   'P 1'
#
loop_
_entity.id
_entity.type
_entity.pdbx_description
1 polymer ?
#
loop_
_entity_poly.entity_id
_entity_poly.type
_entity_poly.pdbx_seq_one_letter_code
_entity_poly.pdbx_strand_id
1 'polypeptide(L)'
;MPSSRFEPSTIKNKVKREEIARKQKKQKGQDKLQRRLALAKAEASDPVAKKKRKEQNVPRTLDNTRVFDPSFLTAQPVASSSSVPDGEPEASSSSAPAEHGTAHPPEEQPQDESAADLANDPFASYFSGDVDPSVPPKVLITTSPRVTRVTYDFCDELVNVLPGAEFIRRKKGKGFEMGRIAGWAAGRGYSHMAVVNEDTKKPNAITLIYLPNGPTAYFKLTSIELSKKIHGHARSTDHFPELVLNGFVTRLGHTVGRLFQTLFPPMPEFQGRQVVTLHNQRDFLFFRRHRYAFRSTEKVGLQEIGPRFTLKLRSLKKGLPAVTNNAEPKKPLEFDDFGETPDSEQTAAGDMETDEVPDGHEDAQSQGQSQKHGPPATDEFLWMWKSTIALSTTYQAGATQTWVPNAPGLPSALPVPSNYPALDKTPPTDSDLVKQWIQEVMNSDVDIPDIPVTNPGACSNNTAAVANASTNCWWTCGGCTRETDVAACPTKNSWGVSYDDGPSPYTPNLLQYFAQQDLRATFFAIGSRIMERPAILQDEFMTGNQVAVHTWSHPYMTTKTTEQVIAELGWTKKLIKDTLGVTPLYWRPPYGDIDDRVRAISTAMNLIPIVWTRISTTQTFDTNDWSIPAGSTDVYQVLDNWEAIMGNSTKIDTGFIVLEHDLFEQTVDVATGYILPQALAHTPKYNMTPIIECLDMPLSNAYVETNDNSSHPLPLASVQATHTGSSPAGASSTDGSSSGGSSGALSRTNTGPVLLSALTGSILAVVSLLLR
;
A
#
# COMPACT_ATOMS: atom_id res chain seq x y z
N MET A 1 38.54 -4.18 39.51
CA MET A 1 39.74 -3.32 39.54
C MET A 1 39.30 -1.88 39.31
N PRO A 2 39.76 -0.92 40.10
CA PRO A 2 39.34 0.48 39.96
C PRO A 2 39.76 1.01 38.59
N SER A 3 38.84 1.70 37.92
CA SER A 3 39.04 2.36 36.63
C SER A 3 40.26 3.26 36.69
N SER A 4 41.19 3.10 35.75
CA SER A 4 42.38 3.96 35.66
C SER A 4 41.95 5.42 35.68
N ARG A 5 42.54 6.19 36.60
CA ARG A 5 42.21 7.58 36.98
C ARG A 5 42.23 8.62 35.84
N PHE A 6 42.49 8.21 34.60
CA PHE A 6 42.53 9.08 33.43
C PHE A 6 41.96 8.34 32.23
N GLU A 7 40.75 8.72 31.79
CA GLU A 7 40.33 8.35 30.44
C GLU A 7 41.26 9.04 29.43
N PRO A 8 41.79 8.34 28.41
CA PRO A 8 42.67 8.94 27.41
C PRO A 8 42.09 10.20 26.75
N SER A 9 40.76 10.26 26.61
CA SER A 9 39.98 11.41 26.13
C SER A 9 40.27 12.71 26.91
N THR A 10 40.62 12.62 28.19
CA THR A 10 40.86 13.77 29.08
C THR A 10 42.29 14.35 28.95
N ILE A 11 43.20 13.66 28.25
CA ILE A 11 44.60 14.05 28.11
C ILE A 11 44.77 15.00 26.93
N LYS A 12 44.91 16.31 27.17
CA LYS A 12 45.03 17.32 26.09
C LYS A 12 46.25 17.10 25.16
N ASN A 13 47.36 16.57 25.67
CA ASN A 13 48.55 16.30 24.86
C ASN A 13 48.37 15.07 23.94
N LYS A 14 48.48 15.29 22.62
CA LYS A 14 48.27 14.26 21.59
C LYS A 14 49.23 13.06 21.72
N VAL A 15 50.53 13.31 21.88
CA VAL A 15 51.56 12.26 21.96
C VAL A 15 51.34 11.38 23.18
N LYS A 16 51.08 12.00 24.34
CA LYS A 16 50.83 11.29 25.60
C LYS A 16 49.51 10.51 25.57
N ARG A 17 48.47 11.07 24.94
CA ARG A 17 47.19 10.38 24.73
C ARG A 17 47.35 9.13 23.87
N GLU A 18 48.07 9.24 22.77
CA GLU A 18 48.34 8.14 21.85
C GLU A 18 49.15 7.02 22.53
N GLU A 19 50.19 7.38 23.29
CA GLU A 19 51.00 6.42 24.04
C GLU A 19 50.17 5.61 25.05
N ILE A 20 49.33 6.29 25.84
CA ILE A 20 48.47 5.66 26.83
C ILE A 20 47.40 4.78 26.18
N ALA A 21 46.76 5.25 25.10
CA ALA A 21 45.79 4.47 24.34
C ALA A 21 46.42 3.20 23.75
N ARG A 22 47.65 3.30 23.22
CA ARG A 22 48.42 2.14 22.72
C ARG A 22 48.73 1.14 23.83
N LYS A 23 49.17 1.61 25.00
CA LYS A 23 49.46 0.76 26.17
C LYS A 23 48.18 0.05 26.66
N GLN A 24 47.06 0.77 26.78
CA GLN A 24 45.77 0.20 27.15
C GLN A 24 45.27 -0.82 26.11
N LYS A 25 45.41 -0.55 24.81
CA LYS A 25 45.06 -1.49 23.73
C LYS A 25 45.90 -2.78 23.81
N LYS A 26 47.20 -2.66 24.09
CA LYS A 26 48.11 -3.80 24.28
C LYS A 26 47.68 -4.64 25.50
N GLN A 27 47.43 -4.00 26.64
CA GLN A 27 46.95 -4.68 27.85
C GLN A 27 45.63 -5.40 27.61
N LYS A 28 44.63 -4.71 27.04
CA LYS A 28 43.32 -5.30 26.70
C LYS A 28 43.45 -6.49 25.74
N GLY A 29 44.40 -6.45 24.81
CA GLY A 29 44.74 -7.57 23.93
C GLY A 29 45.31 -8.78 24.68
N GLN A 30 46.26 -8.54 25.59
CA GLN A 30 46.84 -9.58 26.45
C GLN A 30 45.79 -10.21 27.36
N ASP A 31 44.97 -9.40 28.03
CA ASP A 31 43.88 -9.88 28.90
C ASP A 31 42.84 -10.71 28.12
N LYS A 32 42.53 -10.29 26.88
CA LYS A 32 41.60 -11.02 26.00
C LYS A 32 42.18 -12.37 25.57
N LEU A 33 43.48 -12.43 25.26
CA LEU A 33 44.17 -13.67 24.93
C LEU A 33 44.22 -14.62 26.14
N GLN A 34 44.58 -14.11 27.31
CA GLN A 34 44.63 -14.90 28.54
C GLN A 34 43.25 -15.49 28.90
N ARG A 35 42.17 -14.69 28.77
CA ARG A 35 40.79 -15.19 28.91
C ARG A 35 40.44 -16.28 27.90
N ARG A 36 40.83 -16.13 26.64
CA ARG A 36 40.60 -17.14 25.59
C ARG A 36 41.35 -18.45 25.87
N LEU A 37 42.59 -18.38 26.33
CA LEU A 37 43.39 -19.56 26.70
C LEU A 37 42.82 -20.28 27.93
N ALA A 38 42.38 -19.52 28.94
CA ALA A 38 41.72 -20.10 30.12
C ALA A 38 40.39 -20.78 29.75
N LEU A 39 39.56 -20.13 28.92
CA LEU A 39 38.33 -20.71 28.39
C LEU A 39 38.60 -21.96 27.54
N ALA A 40 39.60 -21.93 26.66
CA ALA A 40 39.96 -23.09 25.84
C ALA A 40 40.40 -24.28 26.71
N LYS A 41 41.13 -24.03 27.81
CA LYS A 41 41.51 -25.08 28.77
C LYS A 41 40.29 -25.66 29.49
N ALA A 42 39.32 -24.83 29.88
CA ALA A 42 38.08 -25.28 30.52
C ALA A 42 37.15 -26.04 29.56
N GLU A 43 37.02 -25.58 28.32
CA GLU A 43 36.23 -26.22 27.26
C GLU A 43 36.86 -27.51 26.70
N ALA A 44 38.16 -27.70 26.90
CA ALA A 44 38.83 -28.96 26.55
C ALA A 44 38.41 -30.12 27.47
N SER A 45 38.06 -29.81 28.73
CA SER A 45 37.53 -30.78 29.70
C SER A 45 36.01 -30.95 29.67
N ASP A 46 35.27 -29.98 29.11
CA ASP A 46 33.80 -30.02 29.03
C ASP A 46 33.28 -29.56 27.63
N PRO A 47 32.93 -30.51 26.76
CA PRO A 47 32.32 -30.23 25.46
C PRO A 47 30.96 -29.52 25.52
N VAL A 48 30.21 -29.67 26.62
CA VAL A 48 28.87 -29.07 26.79
C VAL A 48 29.00 -27.58 27.06
N ALA A 49 29.98 -27.16 27.85
CA ALA A 49 30.30 -25.74 28.07
C ALA A 49 30.61 -24.99 26.76
N LYS A 50 31.31 -25.65 25.81
CA LYS A 50 31.62 -25.08 24.50
C LYS A 50 30.37 -24.89 23.63
N LYS A 51 29.43 -25.84 23.67
CA LYS A 51 28.15 -25.75 22.95
C LYS A 51 27.30 -24.62 23.53
N LYS A 52 27.12 -24.59 24.85
CA LYS A 52 26.39 -23.55 25.58
C LYS A 52 26.93 -22.14 25.30
N ARG A 53 28.26 -21.97 25.25
CA ARG A 53 28.87 -20.68 24.90
C ARG A 53 28.55 -20.24 23.47
N LYS A 54 28.61 -21.16 22.50
CA LYS A 54 28.33 -20.83 21.08
C LYS A 54 26.86 -20.44 20.87
N GLU A 55 25.95 -21.09 21.61
CA GLU A 55 24.52 -20.73 21.63
C GLU A 55 24.28 -19.37 22.27
N GLN A 56 24.96 -19.06 23.38
CA GLN A 56 24.83 -17.77 24.05
C GLN A 56 25.51 -16.61 23.32
N ASN A 57 26.62 -16.85 22.62
CA ASN A 57 27.43 -15.82 21.97
C ASN A 57 27.39 -15.96 20.46
N VAL A 58 26.22 -15.77 19.87
CA VAL A 58 26.04 -15.73 18.41
C VAL A 58 26.68 -14.45 17.86
N PRO A 59 27.61 -14.53 16.89
CA PRO A 59 28.17 -13.35 16.26
C PRO A 59 27.06 -12.53 15.57
N ARG A 60 26.98 -11.25 15.94
CA ARG A 60 26.09 -10.29 15.30
C ARG A 60 26.63 -9.92 13.92
N THR A 61 26.14 -10.57 12.88
CA THR A 61 26.43 -10.25 11.47
C THR A 61 25.23 -9.53 10.86
N LEU A 62 25.45 -8.73 9.81
CA LEU A 62 24.34 -8.08 9.09
C LEU A 62 23.34 -9.10 8.52
N ASP A 63 23.82 -10.29 8.14
CA ASP A 63 22.97 -11.34 7.62
C ASP A 63 22.13 -12.01 8.72
N ASN A 64 22.64 -12.08 9.96
CA ASN A 64 21.91 -12.61 11.13
C ASN A 64 20.99 -11.58 11.80
N THR A 65 21.17 -10.28 11.50
CA THR A 65 20.35 -9.20 12.07
C THR A 65 19.60 -8.43 10.99
N ARG A 66 19.18 -9.12 9.93
CA ARG A 66 18.27 -8.53 8.95
C ARG A 66 16.95 -8.21 9.65
N VAL A 67 16.38 -7.07 9.28
CA VAL A 67 15.02 -6.71 9.70
C VAL A 67 14.09 -7.76 9.09
N PHE A 68 13.17 -8.27 9.90
CA PHE A 68 12.15 -9.20 9.41
C PHE A 68 11.30 -8.49 8.34
N ASP A 69 11.04 -9.19 7.25
CA ASP A 69 10.23 -8.71 6.13
C ASP A 69 9.20 -9.79 5.83
N PRO A 70 7.89 -9.47 5.87
CA PRO A 70 6.82 -10.44 5.68
C PRO A 70 6.81 -11.03 4.26
N SER A 71 7.49 -10.41 3.30
CA SER A 71 7.57 -10.90 1.91
C SER A 71 8.54 -12.07 1.71
N PHE A 72 9.28 -12.52 2.74
CA PHE A 72 10.11 -13.72 2.63
C PHE A 72 9.22 -14.94 2.37
N LEU A 73 9.58 -15.76 1.39
CA LEU A 73 8.97 -17.04 1.06
C LEU A 73 9.91 -18.13 1.60
N THR A 74 9.56 -18.71 2.74
CA THR A 74 10.24 -19.90 3.28
C THR A 74 9.74 -21.13 2.54
N ALA A 75 10.66 -21.82 1.86
CA ALA A 75 10.39 -23.17 1.40
C ALA A 75 10.21 -24.07 2.64
N GLN A 76 8.97 -24.50 2.93
CA GLN A 76 8.78 -25.59 3.87
C GLN A 76 9.49 -26.83 3.31
N PRO A 77 10.46 -27.43 4.02
CA PRO A 77 10.97 -28.73 3.61
C PRO A 77 9.83 -29.73 3.82
N VAL A 78 9.24 -30.20 2.72
CA VAL A 78 8.30 -31.33 2.72
C VAL A 78 8.97 -32.50 3.43
N ALA A 79 8.57 -32.73 4.68
CA ALA A 79 8.92 -33.93 5.41
C ALA A 79 8.24 -35.09 4.69
N SER A 80 9.06 -35.92 4.03
CA SER A 80 8.66 -37.20 3.50
C SER A 80 7.99 -38.02 4.61
N SER A 81 6.70 -38.27 4.43
CA SER A 81 5.86 -39.12 5.27
C SER A 81 6.35 -40.56 5.30
N SER A 82 6.59 -41.10 6.51
CA SER A 82 6.51 -42.54 6.78
C SER A 82 6.15 -42.78 8.26
N SER A 83 4.85 -43.03 8.49
CA SER A 83 4.21 -43.92 9.49
C SER A 83 4.96 -44.32 10.79
N VAL A 84 4.51 -43.78 11.94
CA VAL A 84 3.93 -44.39 13.21
C VAL A 84 4.32 -45.88 13.55
N PRO A 85 4.40 -46.39 14.82
CA PRO A 85 3.83 -45.92 16.12
C PRO A 85 4.63 -46.07 17.47
N ASP A 86 4.01 -45.49 18.51
CA ASP A 86 3.83 -45.91 19.93
C ASP A 86 4.91 -45.75 21.03
N GLY A 87 4.49 -45.11 22.15
CA GLY A 87 5.06 -45.30 23.49
C GLY A 87 5.04 -44.08 24.43
N GLU A 88 3.95 -43.88 25.18
CA GLU A 88 3.87 -43.08 26.43
C GLU A 88 4.42 -43.86 27.66
N PRO A 89 4.51 -43.34 28.92
CA PRO A 89 4.45 -41.96 29.47
C PRO A 89 5.51 -41.67 30.59
N GLU A 90 5.30 -40.59 31.38
CA GLU A 90 5.85 -40.23 32.73
C GLU A 90 7.11 -39.30 32.74
N ALA A 91 7.28 -38.25 33.56
CA ALA A 91 6.49 -37.64 34.64
C ALA A 91 7.03 -36.21 34.97
N SER A 92 6.12 -35.36 35.47
CA SER A 92 6.26 -34.22 36.42
C SER A 92 7.61 -33.48 36.61
N SER A 93 7.61 -32.14 36.50
CA SER A 93 7.48 -31.25 37.67
C SER A 93 7.71 -29.76 37.34
N SER A 94 6.96 -28.96 38.07
CA SER A 94 6.86 -27.50 38.17
C SER A 94 8.15 -26.68 38.23
N SER A 95 8.18 -25.52 37.55
CA SER A 95 8.29 -24.17 38.17
C SER A 95 8.50 -23.08 37.10
N ALA A 96 7.62 -22.08 37.08
CA ALA A 96 7.81 -20.79 36.40
C ALA A 96 8.32 -19.74 37.42
N PRO A 97 8.68 -18.48 37.04
CA PRO A 97 9.19 -17.97 35.76
C PRO A 97 10.49 -17.15 35.94
N ALA A 98 11.25 -16.94 34.87
CA ALA A 98 12.17 -15.80 34.75
C ALA A 98 12.26 -15.34 33.30
N GLU A 99 11.96 -14.05 33.11
CA GLU A 99 11.93 -13.28 31.88
C GLU A 99 13.26 -13.32 31.11
N HIS A 100 13.23 -13.72 29.82
CA HIS A 100 13.91 -12.99 28.75
C HIS A 100 13.55 -13.57 27.36
N GLY A 101 13.04 -12.70 26.48
CA GLY A 101 13.01 -12.92 25.03
C GLY A 101 11.93 -13.89 24.55
N THR A 102 10.71 -13.39 24.37
CA THR A 102 9.69 -14.03 23.52
C THR A 102 10.26 -14.25 22.13
N ALA A 103 10.66 -15.49 21.85
CA ALA A 103 10.70 -16.02 20.51
C ALA A 103 9.26 -16.06 20.01
N HIS A 104 8.98 -15.32 18.95
CA HIS A 104 7.72 -15.45 18.21
C HIS A 104 7.58 -16.92 17.74
N PRO A 105 6.36 -17.50 17.78
CA PRO A 105 6.10 -18.77 17.12
C PRO A 105 6.35 -18.60 15.61
N PRO A 106 6.74 -19.65 14.87
CA PRO A 106 6.73 -19.59 13.42
C PRO A 106 5.27 -19.48 12.98
N GLU A 107 4.83 -18.27 12.62
CA GLU A 107 3.61 -18.09 11.83
C GLU A 107 3.78 -18.91 10.55
N GLU A 108 2.89 -19.89 10.36
CA GLU A 108 2.79 -20.64 9.11
C GLU A 108 2.56 -19.64 7.99
N GLN A 109 3.54 -19.49 7.11
CA GLN A 109 3.33 -18.79 5.86
C GLN A 109 2.21 -19.51 5.10
N PRO A 110 1.15 -18.81 4.66
CA PRO A 110 0.11 -19.44 3.89
C PRO A 110 0.74 -19.91 2.58
N GLN A 111 0.77 -21.22 2.36
CA GLN A 111 1.09 -21.81 1.06
C GLN A 111 0.17 -21.26 -0.07
N ASP A 112 -0.92 -20.59 0.30
CA ASP A 112 -1.92 -19.95 -0.55
C ASP A 112 -1.42 -18.67 -1.26
N GLU A 113 -0.64 -17.80 -0.60
CA GLU A 113 -0.17 -16.54 -1.21
C GLU A 113 0.87 -16.79 -2.31
N SER A 114 1.76 -17.78 -2.10
CA SER A 114 2.69 -18.23 -3.14
C SER A 114 1.96 -18.82 -4.35
N ALA A 115 0.78 -19.42 -4.16
CA ALA A 115 -0.03 -19.96 -5.23
C ALA A 115 -0.75 -18.85 -6.02
N ALA A 116 -1.23 -17.81 -5.34
CA ALA A 116 -1.79 -16.61 -5.97
C ALA A 116 -0.72 -15.82 -6.78
N ASP A 117 0.49 -15.67 -6.23
CA ASP A 117 1.63 -15.07 -6.94
C ASP A 117 2.05 -15.88 -8.18
N LEU A 118 1.93 -17.22 -8.12
CA LEU A 118 2.16 -18.11 -9.27
C LEU A 118 1.02 -18.02 -10.31
N ALA A 119 -0.23 -17.81 -9.86
CA ALA A 119 -1.39 -17.69 -10.74
C ALA A 119 -1.40 -16.37 -11.54
N ASN A 120 -0.92 -15.28 -10.92
CA ASN A 120 -0.80 -13.95 -11.53
C ASN A 120 0.60 -13.64 -12.07
N ASP A 121 1.44 -14.66 -12.21
CA ASP A 121 2.79 -14.53 -12.69
C ASP A 121 2.80 -14.07 -14.17
N PRO A 122 3.38 -12.90 -14.50
CA PRO A 122 3.48 -12.46 -15.89
C PRO A 122 4.31 -13.41 -16.76
N PHE A 123 5.08 -14.30 -16.13
CA PHE A 123 5.87 -15.34 -16.79
C PHE A 123 5.16 -16.71 -16.85
N ALA A 124 3.91 -16.82 -16.39
CA ALA A 124 3.22 -18.11 -16.23
C ALA A 124 3.17 -18.94 -17.52
N SER A 125 2.98 -18.29 -18.68
CA SER A 125 2.96 -18.93 -20.00
C SER A 125 4.28 -19.64 -20.35
N TYR A 126 5.40 -19.21 -19.76
CA TYR A 126 6.68 -19.89 -19.92
C TYR A 126 6.75 -21.20 -19.11
N PHE A 127 6.06 -21.24 -17.97
CA PHE A 127 6.11 -22.35 -17.03
C PHE A 127 4.91 -23.30 -17.12
N SER A 128 3.86 -22.95 -17.90
CA SER A 128 2.66 -23.78 -18.10
C SER A 128 2.90 -25.04 -18.95
N GLY A 129 4.03 -25.11 -19.66
CA GLY A 129 4.43 -26.30 -20.43
C GLY A 129 3.87 -26.39 -21.85
N ASP A 130 3.24 -25.32 -22.35
CA ASP A 130 2.67 -25.26 -23.71
C ASP A 130 3.75 -25.14 -24.81
N VAL A 131 5.00 -24.86 -24.43
CA VAL A 131 6.15 -24.67 -25.33
C VAL A 131 7.17 -25.79 -25.09
N ASP A 132 7.79 -26.28 -26.17
CA ASP A 132 8.83 -27.32 -26.09
C ASP A 132 9.96 -26.88 -25.12
N PRO A 133 10.19 -27.62 -24.01
CA PRO A 133 11.15 -27.24 -22.97
C PRO A 133 12.61 -27.33 -23.42
N SER A 134 12.88 -27.90 -24.59
CA SER A 134 14.22 -27.96 -25.18
C SER A 134 14.56 -26.75 -26.05
N VAL A 135 13.54 -25.98 -26.48
CA VAL A 135 13.73 -24.84 -27.37
C VAL A 135 14.11 -23.60 -26.56
N PRO A 136 15.26 -22.97 -26.85
CA PRO A 136 15.67 -21.78 -26.11
C PRO A 136 14.81 -20.56 -26.46
N PRO A 137 14.52 -19.69 -25.48
CA PRO A 137 13.78 -18.45 -25.71
C PRO A 137 14.55 -17.52 -26.66
N LYS A 138 13.84 -16.88 -27.61
CA LYS A 138 14.47 -15.88 -28.49
C LYS A 138 14.70 -14.58 -27.73
N VAL A 139 15.96 -14.17 -27.60
CA VAL A 139 16.35 -12.96 -26.85
C VAL A 139 17.03 -11.95 -27.78
N LEU A 140 16.48 -10.75 -27.89
CA LEU A 140 17.11 -9.65 -28.62
C LEU A 140 18.04 -8.87 -27.68
N ILE A 141 19.35 -8.89 -27.94
CA ILE A 141 20.31 -8.01 -27.28
C ILE A 141 20.56 -6.79 -28.16
N THR A 142 20.47 -5.61 -27.58
CA THR A 142 20.82 -4.35 -28.24
C THR A 142 21.45 -3.37 -27.26
N THR A 143 21.84 -2.18 -27.73
CA THR A 143 22.56 -1.18 -26.94
C THR A 143 21.82 0.16 -26.91
N SER A 144 22.28 1.07 -26.05
CA SER A 144 21.98 2.49 -26.22
C SER A 144 22.63 3.05 -27.51
N PRO A 145 22.21 4.23 -27.99
CA PRO A 145 22.85 4.85 -29.15
C PRO A 145 24.30 5.23 -28.86
N ARG A 146 25.17 5.13 -29.87
CA ARG A 146 26.57 5.64 -29.84
C ARG A 146 27.49 4.99 -28.79
N VAL A 147 27.31 3.70 -28.49
CA VAL A 147 28.24 2.96 -27.61
C VAL A 147 29.58 2.65 -28.26
N THR A 148 30.58 2.36 -27.43
CA THR A 148 31.93 1.97 -27.83
C THR A 148 32.11 0.45 -27.96
N ARG A 149 33.28 0.05 -28.49
CA ARG A 149 33.68 -1.35 -28.65
C ARG A 149 33.64 -2.15 -27.34
N VAL A 150 33.93 -1.53 -26.20
CA VAL A 150 33.90 -2.21 -24.90
C VAL A 150 32.51 -2.77 -24.59
N THR A 151 31.46 -2.01 -24.93
CA THR A 151 30.08 -2.45 -24.74
C THR A 151 29.65 -3.48 -25.77
N TYR A 152 30.14 -3.39 -27.01
CA TYR A 152 29.93 -4.42 -28.02
C TYR A 152 30.56 -5.76 -27.61
N ASP A 153 31.82 -5.75 -27.19
CA ASP A 153 32.52 -6.96 -26.73
C ASP A 153 31.78 -7.61 -25.53
N PHE A 154 31.18 -6.80 -24.66
CA PHE A 154 30.34 -7.32 -23.57
C PHE A 154 29.02 -7.92 -24.07
N CYS A 155 28.34 -7.29 -25.03
CA CYS A 155 27.13 -7.83 -25.65
C CYS A 155 27.41 -9.16 -26.37
N ASP A 156 28.55 -9.27 -27.05
CA ASP A 156 28.98 -10.51 -27.70
C ASP A 156 29.20 -11.64 -26.66
N GLU A 157 29.75 -11.34 -25.48
CA GLU A 157 29.82 -12.33 -24.40
C GLU A 157 28.45 -12.67 -23.81
N LEU A 158 27.49 -11.73 -23.76
CA LEU A 158 26.11 -12.03 -23.34
C LEU A 158 25.39 -12.96 -24.31
N VAL A 159 25.59 -12.81 -25.63
CA VAL A 159 25.06 -13.75 -26.64
C VAL A 159 25.54 -15.17 -26.38
N ASN A 160 26.82 -15.33 -26.02
CA ASN A 160 27.38 -16.65 -25.71
C ASN A 160 26.83 -17.27 -24.42
N VAL A 161 26.22 -16.46 -23.55
CA VAL A 161 25.70 -16.88 -22.24
C VAL A 161 24.21 -17.20 -22.30
N LEU A 162 23.43 -16.41 -23.03
CA LEU A 162 21.99 -16.54 -23.14
C LEU A 162 21.62 -17.40 -24.36
N PRO A 163 21.07 -18.61 -24.18
CA PRO A 163 20.63 -19.44 -25.29
C PRO A 163 19.59 -18.72 -26.16
N GLY A 164 19.68 -18.85 -27.49
CA GLY A 164 18.74 -18.22 -28.41
C GLY A 164 18.86 -16.69 -28.50
N ALA A 165 19.93 -16.10 -27.94
CA ALA A 165 20.16 -14.67 -28.01
C ALA A 165 20.79 -14.23 -29.35
N GLU A 166 20.32 -13.09 -29.85
CA GLU A 166 20.86 -12.45 -31.05
C GLU A 166 21.23 -11.00 -30.73
N PHE A 167 22.44 -10.60 -31.11
CA PHE A 167 22.90 -9.23 -30.92
C PHE A 167 22.68 -8.39 -32.17
N ILE A 168 21.82 -7.36 -32.06
CA ILE A 168 21.60 -6.38 -33.12
C ILE A 168 22.05 -5.01 -32.63
N ARG A 169 23.02 -4.43 -33.35
CA ARG A 169 23.51 -3.08 -33.08
C ARG A 169 22.42 -2.06 -33.40
N ARG A 170 22.12 -1.20 -32.43
CA ARG A 170 21.14 -0.13 -32.62
C ARG A 170 21.68 0.90 -33.62
N LYS A 171 20.93 1.15 -34.71
CA LYS A 171 21.28 2.16 -35.70
C LYS A 171 21.24 3.56 -35.07
N LYS A 172 22.09 4.46 -35.59
CA LYS A 172 22.08 5.88 -35.22
C LYS A 172 20.93 6.57 -35.96
N GLY A 173 20.09 7.34 -35.26
CA GLY A 173 19.01 8.11 -35.88
C GLY A 173 17.71 8.14 -35.06
N LYS A 174 16.72 8.90 -35.52
CA LYS A 174 15.35 8.92 -34.98
C LYS A 174 14.59 7.66 -35.43
N GLY A 175 13.62 7.20 -34.65
CA GLY A 175 12.76 6.05 -35.00
C GLY A 175 13.19 4.70 -34.44
N PHE A 176 14.36 4.62 -33.82
CA PHE A 176 14.83 3.42 -33.11
C PHE A 176 14.61 3.54 -31.60
N GLU A 177 13.50 4.11 -31.13
CA GLU A 177 13.18 4.23 -29.70
C GLU A 177 13.00 2.84 -29.06
N MET A 178 13.32 2.71 -27.78
CA MET A 178 13.31 1.41 -27.08
C MET A 178 11.94 0.73 -27.12
N GLY A 179 10.85 1.48 -26.95
CA GLY A 179 9.49 0.94 -27.04
C GLY A 179 9.11 0.48 -28.46
N ARG A 180 9.60 1.17 -29.52
CA ARG A 180 9.36 0.73 -30.91
C ARG A 180 10.11 -0.56 -31.24
N ILE A 181 11.36 -0.65 -30.81
CA ILE A 181 12.16 -1.87 -30.96
C ILE A 181 11.50 -3.03 -30.21
N ALA A 182 10.98 -2.80 -29.00
CA ALA A 182 10.26 -3.81 -28.24
C ALA A 182 9.01 -4.31 -29.00
N GLY A 183 8.23 -3.41 -29.60
CA GLY A 183 7.09 -3.79 -30.45
C GLY A 183 7.50 -4.61 -31.68
N TRP A 184 8.57 -4.21 -32.38
CA TRP A 184 9.08 -4.98 -33.52
C TRP A 184 9.65 -6.34 -33.12
N ALA A 185 10.34 -6.42 -31.98
CA ALA A 185 10.86 -7.66 -31.45
C ALA A 185 9.72 -8.61 -31.07
N ALA A 186 8.66 -8.10 -30.42
CA ALA A 186 7.46 -8.86 -30.11
C ALA A 186 6.80 -9.42 -31.39
N GLY A 187 6.62 -8.58 -32.42
CA GLY A 187 6.05 -9.00 -33.71
C GLY A 187 6.91 -10.02 -34.49
N ARG A 188 8.19 -10.15 -34.16
CA ARG A 188 9.12 -11.15 -34.73
C ARG A 188 9.26 -12.41 -33.86
N GLY A 189 8.46 -12.53 -32.80
CA GLY A 189 8.49 -13.68 -31.90
C GLY A 189 9.68 -13.72 -30.96
N TYR A 190 10.29 -12.58 -30.62
CA TYR A 190 11.23 -12.51 -29.49
C TYR A 190 10.45 -12.55 -28.18
N SER A 191 10.90 -13.38 -27.26
CA SER A 191 10.39 -13.47 -25.89
C SER A 191 10.96 -12.39 -24.97
N HIS A 192 12.17 -11.92 -25.28
CA HIS A 192 12.87 -10.95 -24.46
C HIS A 192 13.62 -9.92 -25.31
N MET A 193 13.78 -8.72 -24.74
CA MET A 193 14.68 -7.69 -25.21
C MET A 193 15.57 -7.19 -24.07
N ALA A 194 16.88 -7.20 -24.29
CA ALA A 194 17.89 -6.71 -23.37
C ALA A 194 18.60 -5.48 -23.97
N VAL A 195 18.58 -4.35 -23.26
CA VAL A 195 19.26 -3.11 -23.69
C VAL A 195 20.42 -2.81 -22.76
N VAL A 196 21.64 -2.88 -23.28
CA VAL A 196 22.86 -2.50 -22.55
C VAL A 196 23.14 -1.02 -22.75
N ASN A 197 23.16 -0.26 -21.66
CA ASN A 197 23.52 1.15 -21.67
C ASN A 197 25.02 1.35 -21.37
N GLU A 198 25.60 2.35 -22.01
CA GLU A 198 26.97 2.80 -21.77
C GLU A 198 26.97 4.21 -21.19
N ASP A 199 27.88 4.45 -20.24
CA ASP A 199 28.23 5.78 -19.76
C ASP A 199 29.75 5.87 -19.58
N THR A 200 30.36 6.99 -19.98
CA THR A 200 31.82 7.19 -19.94
C THR A 200 32.64 6.05 -20.57
N LYS A 201 32.17 5.50 -21.71
CA LYS A 201 32.80 4.37 -22.43
C LYS A 201 32.83 3.05 -21.64
N LYS A 202 31.95 2.89 -20.65
CA LYS A 202 31.80 1.67 -19.85
C LYS A 202 30.33 1.28 -19.77
N PRO A 203 29.98 -0.01 -19.93
CA PRO A 203 28.62 -0.45 -19.69
C PRO A 203 28.22 -0.17 -18.23
N ASN A 204 27.05 0.41 -18.01
CA ASN A 204 26.61 0.88 -16.68
C ASN A 204 25.21 0.41 -16.27
N ALA A 205 24.40 -0.07 -17.20
CA ALA A 205 23.06 -0.59 -16.93
C ALA A 205 22.62 -1.61 -17.97
N ILE A 206 21.69 -2.49 -17.57
CA ILE A 206 20.98 -3.41 -18.46
C ILE A 206 19.48 -3.26 -18.17
N THR A 207 18.69 -3.04 -19.21
CA THR A 207 17.22 -3.09 -19.13
C THR A 207 16.75 -4.40 -19.75
N LEU A 208 16.07 -5.24 -18.99
CA LEU A 208 15.46 -6.48 -19.45
C LEU A 208 13.95 -6.27 -19.60
N ILE A 209 13.41 -6.63 -20.75
CA ILE A 209 11.99 -6.46 -21.09
C ILE A 209 11.48 -7.85 -21.49
N TYR A 210 10.43 -8.32 -20.83
CA TYR A 210 9.68 -9.50 -21.27
C TYR A 210 8.64 -9.06 -22.32
N LEU A 211 8.55 -9.79 -23.43
CA LEU A 211 7.68 -9.45 -24.56
C LEU A 211 6.55 -10.47 -24.65
N PRO A 212 5.36 -10.09 -25.17
CA PRO A 212 5.03 -8.82 -25.83
C PRO A 212 4.61 -7.69 -24.89
N ASN A 213 4.25 -7.98 -23.63
CA ASN A 213 3.49 -7.05 -22.79
C ASN A 213 4.29 -6.46 -21.61
N GLY A 214 5.58 -6.71 -21.49
CA GLY A 214 6.34 -6.46 -20.25
C GLY A 214 6.24 -7.65 -19.29
N PRO A 215 6.86 -7.58 -18.09
CA PRO A 215 7.39 -6.40 -17.41
C PRO A 215 8.78 -5.94 -17.90
N THR A 216 9.14 -4.71 -17.52
CA THR A 216 10.44 -4.06 -17.78
C THR A 216 11.22 -3.91 -16.48
N ALA A 217 12.39 -4.54 -16.39
CA ALA A 217 13.30 -4.46 -15.25
C ALA A 217 14.59 -3.71 -15.63
N TYR A 218 14.91 -2.63 -14.92
CA TYR A 218 16.14 -1.87 -15.09
C TYR A 218 17.14 -2.21 -13.98
N PHE A 219 18.33 -2.65 -14.39
CA PHE A 219 19.43 -3.01 -13.51
C PHE A 219 20.60 -2.06 -13.70
N LYS A 220 21.15 -1.54 -12.60
CA LYS A 220 22.48 -0.94 -12.61
C LYS A 220 23.53 -2.06 -12.73
N LEU A 221 24.45 -1.90 -13.67
CA LEU A 221 25.53 -2.83 -13.96
C LEU A 221 26.84 -2.31 -13.37
N THR A 222 27.54 -3.16 -12.64
CA THR A 222 28.82 -2.83 -11.98
C THR A 222 29.77 -4.02 -12.01
N SER A 223 31.06 -3.77 -11.76
CA SER A 223 32.09 -4.81 -11.60
C SER A 223 32.16 -5.83 -12.74
N ILE A 224 32.20 -5.33 -13.99
CA ILE A 224 32.22 -6.16 -15.20
C ILE A 224 33.65 -6.61 -15.48
N GLU A 225 33.86 -7.93 -15.56
CA GLU A 225 35.09 -8.53 -16.08
C GLU A 225 34.73 -9.52 -17.19
N LEU A 226 35.30 -9.33 -18.37
CA LEU A 226 35.12 -10.23 -19.52
C LEU A 226 35.92 -11.53 -19.32
N SER A 227 35.49 -12.62 -19.95
CA SER A 227 36.09 -13.95 -19.79
C SER A 227 37.61 -13.95 -19.94
N LYS A 228 38.12 -13.25 -20.95
CA LYS A 228 39.56 -13.17 -21.27
C LYS A 228 40.41 -12.55 -20.15
N LYS A 229 39.81 -11.73 -19.27
CA LYS A 229 40.51 -11.06 -18.15
C LYS A 229 40.53 -11.93 -16.89
N ILE A 230 39.76 -13.01 -16.86
CA ILE A 230 39.62 -13.87 -15.69
C ILE A 230 40.76 -14.90 -15.69
N HIS A 231 41.49 -14.98 -14.58
CA HIS A 231 42.55 -15.97 -14.43
C HIS A 231 41.97 -17.39 -14.33
N GLY A 232 42.54 -18.34 -15.09
CA GLY A 232 42.10 -19.74 -15.07
C GLY A 232 40.76 -20.00 -15.76
N HIS A 233 40.27 -19.08 -16.60
CA HIS A 233 39.04 -19.28 -17.36
C HIS A 233 39.17 -20.46 -18.34
N ALA A 234 38.07 -21.17 -18.56
CA ALA A 234 37.97 -22.17 -19.63
C ALA A 234 37.12 -21.65 -20.79
N ARG A 235 37.11 -22.41 -21.90
CA ARG A 235 36.24 -22.12 -23.04
C ARG A 235 34.82 -22.58 -22.74
N SER A 236 33.85 -21.73 -23.07
CA SER A 236 32.44 -22.09 -23.10
C SER A 236 32.18 -23.10 -24.22
N THR A 237 31.10 -23.85 -24.08
CA THR A 237 30.54 -24.70 -25.13
C THR A 237 29.10 -24.28 -25.39
N ASP A 238 28.57 -24.66 -26.55
CA ASP A 238 27.24 -24.21 -26.99
C ASP A 238 26.09 -24.87 -26.22
N HIS A 239 26.39 -25.86 -25.37
CA HIS A 239 25.40 -26.53 -24.54
C HIS A 239 24.68 -25.56 -23.58
N PHE A 240 23.38 -25.78 -23.40
CA PHE A 240 22.56 -24.96 -22.52
C PHE A 240 22.91 -25.20 -21.04
N PRO A 241 23.24 -24.13 -20.29
CA PRO A 241 23.67 -24.28 -18.90
C PRO A 241 22.48 -24.52 -17.96
N GLU A 242 22.76 -25.18 -16.84
CA GLU A 242 21.87 -25.19 -15.67
C GLU A 242 21.79 -23.77 -15.06
N LEU A 243 20.70 -23.44 -14.38
CA LEU A 243 20.52 -22.15 -13.72
C LEU A 243 20.39 -22.32 -12.20
N VAL A 244 21.23 -21.60 -11.45
CA VAL A 244 21.22 -21.57 -9.98
C VAL A 244 20.87 -20.16 -9.52
N LEU A 245 19.73 -20.03 -8.84
CA LEU A 245 19.26 -18.79 -8.23
C LEU A 245 19.40 -18.91 -6.71
N ASN A 246 20.26 -18.08 -6.12
CA ASN A 246 20.51 -18.10 -4.68
C ASN A 246 20.04 -16.79 -4.04
N GLY A 247 19.33 -16.86 -2.92
CA GLY A 247 18.94 -15.67 -2.13
C GLY A 247 17.78 -14.85 -2.70
N PHE A 248 17.01 -15.39 -3.65
CA PHE A 248 15.78 -14.78 -4.16
C PHE A 248 14.59 -15.19 -3.31
N VAL A 249 14.65 -14.87 -2.02
CA VAL A 249 13.71 -15.37 -1.02
C VAL A 249 12.49 -14.49 -0.82
N THR A 250 12.54 -13.20 -1.17
CA THR A 250 11.37 -12.31 -1.05
C THR A 250 10.43 -12.48 -2.26
N ARG A 251 9.17 -12.05 -2.18
CA ARG A 251 8.24 -12.03 -3.32
C ARG A 251 8.83 -11.33 -4.55
N LEU A 252 9.36 -10.10 -4.37
CA LEU A 252 10.10 -9.39 -5.42
C LEU A 252 11.32 -10.18 -5.91
N GLY A 253 12.04 -10.84 -4.99
CA GLY A 253 13.11 -11.75 -5.31
C GLY A 253 12.65 -12.88 -6.21
N HIS A 254 11.54 -13.54 -5.90
CA HIS A 254 10.94 -14.59 -6.71
C HIS A 254 10.53 -14.07 -8.09
N THR A 255 9.87 -12.90 -8.20
CA THR A 255 9.53 -12.29 -9.51
C THR A 255 10.77 -12.05 -10.36
N VAL A 256 11.82 -11.47 -9.79
CA VAL A 256 13.09 -11.23 -10.50
C VAL A 256 13.78 -12.55 -10.85
N GLY A 257 13.72 -13.54 -9.96
CA GLY A 257 14.23 -14.88 -10.21
C GLY A 257 13.55 -15.55 -11.39
N ARG A 258 12.20 -15.49 -11.45
CA ARG A 258 11.39 -16.00 -12.56
C ARG A 258 11.70 -15.28 -13.88
N LEU A 259 11.85 -13.95 -13.85
CA LEU A 259 12.32 -13.18 -15.01
C LEU A 259 13.67 -13.68 -15.56
N PHE A 260 14.60 -14.06 -14.68
CA PHE A 260 15.87 -14.64 -15.11
C PHE A 260 15.73 -16.09 -15.56
N GLN A 261 14.80 -16.86 -15.01
CA GLN A 261 14.50 -18.22 -15.47
C GLN A 261 13.97 -18.23 -16.91
N THR A 262 13.12 -17.28 -17.29
CA THR A 262 12.58 -17.21 -18.66
C THR A 262 13.61 -16.87 -19.73
N LEU A 263 14.84 -16.50 -19.35
CA LEU A 263 15.96 -16.29 -20.28
C LEU A 263 16.73 -17.58 -20.62
N PHE A 264 16.42 -18.70 -19.97
CA PHE A 264 17.10 -19.99 -20.17
C PHE A 264 16.08 -21.11 -20.37
N PRO A 265 16.30 -22.05 -21.31
CA PRO A 265 15.36 -23.14 -21.56
C PRO A 265 15.08 -23.94 -20.29
N PRO A 266 13.85 -24.43 -20.07
CA PRO A 266 13.51 -25.22 -18.88
C PRO A 266 14.35 -26.51 -18.78
N MET A 267 14.74 -27.09 -19.91
CA MET A 267 15.58 -28.28 -19.97
C MET A 267 17.04 -27.92 -20.28
N PRO A 268 17.96 -28.00 -19.30
CA PRO A 268 19.39 -27.78 -19.53
C PRO A 268 20.07 -29.02 -20.11
N GLU A 269 21.24 -28.84 -20.71
CA GLU A 269 22.05 -29.92 -21.29
C GLU A 269 23.18 -30.34 -20.35
N PHE A 270 22.89 -31.32 -19.48
CA PHE A 270 23.84 -31.82 -18.47
C PHE A 270 25.17 -32.33 -19.05
N GLN A 271 25.19 -32.76 -20.32
CA GLN A 271 26.41 -33.20 -21.00
C GLN A 271 27.47 -32.08 -21.07
N GLY A 272 27.03 -30.83 -21.18
CA GLY A 272 27.91 -29.66 -21.21
C GLY A 272 28.59 -29.36 -19.87
N ARG A 273 28.00 -29.81 -18.75
CA ARG A 273 28.43 -29.54 -17.36
C ARG A 273 28.64 -28.05 -17.09
N GLN A 274 27.71 -27.22 -17.56
CA GLN A 274 27.77 -25.77 -17.43
C GLN A 274 26.64 -25.31 -16.51
N VAL A 275 26.92 -24.28 -15.72
CA VAL A 275 25.95 -23.69 -14.81
C VAL A 275 26.11 -22.17 -14.80
N VAL A 276 25.00 -21.45 -14.87
CA VAL A 276 24.89 -20.03 -14.61
C VAL A 276 24.38 -19.84 -13.19
N THR A 277 25.00 -18.97 -12.42
CA THR A 277 24.64 -18.66 -11.04
C THR A 277 24.33 -17.18 -10.93
N LEU A 278 23.14 -16.86 -10.41
CA LEU A 278 22.81 -15.55 -9.87
C LEU A 278 22.71 -15.66 -8.36
N HIS A 279 23.64 -15.03 -7.66
CA HIS A 279 23.65 -15.00 -6.20
C HIS A 279 23.20 -13.62 -5.71
N ASN A 280 22.02 -13.54 -5.11
CA ASN A 280 21.52 -12.35 -4.45
C ASN A 280 22.10 -12.23 -3.03
N GLN A 281 22.92 -11.21 -2.83
CA GLN A 281 23.46 -10.87 -1.51
C GLN A 281 23.34 -9.36 -1.30
N ARG A 282 22.49 -8.96 -0.34
CA ARG A 282 22.25 -7.55 0.02
C ARG A 282 21.84 -6.69 -1.19
N ASP A 283 20.92 -7.24 -1.98
CA ASP A 283 20.34 -6.65 -3.20
C ASP A 283 21.33 -6.48 -4.36
N PHE A 284 22.50 -7.11 -4.27
CA PHE A 284 23.44 -7.26 -5.37
C PHE A 284 23.33 -8.67 -5.92
N LEU A 285 23.01 -8.76 -7.21
CA LEU A 285 22.96 -10.01 -7.95
C LEU A 285 24.33 -10.23 -8.60
N PHE A 286 25.08 -11.20 -8.08
CA PHE A 286 26.35 -11.60 -8.65
C PHE A 286 26.11 -12.65 -9.74
N PHE A 287 26.36 -12.27 -10.99
CA PHE A 287 26.23 -13.15 -12.15
C PHE A 287 27.56 -13.84 -12.42
N ARG A 288 27.56 -15.18 -12.48
CA ARG A 288 28.73 -16.00 -12.83
C ARG A 288 28.31 -17.18 -13.69
N ARG A 289 29.19 -17.63 -14.59
CA ARG A 289 29.02 -18.88 -15.34
C ARG A 289 30.20 -19.80 -15.07
N HIS A 290 29.92 -21.05 -14.70
CA HIS A 290 30.92 -22.04 -14.36
C HIS A 290 30.75 -23.31 -15.18
N ARG A 291 31.87 -24.01 -15.42
CA ARG A 291 31.91 -25.43 -15.73
C ARG A 291 32.15 -26.18 -14.43
N TYR A 292 31.41 -27.26 -14.21
CA TYR A 292 31.56 -28.06 -13.00
C TYR A 292 32.14 -29.46 -13.29
N ALA A 293 32.83 -30.00 -12.29
CA ALA A 293 33.32 -31.37 -12.31
C ALA A 293 33.21 -31.97 -10.91
N PHE A 294 32.49 -33.10 -10.80
CA PHE A 294 32.43 -33.88 -9.57
C PHE A 294 33.81 -34.50 -9.30
N ARG A 295 34.47 -34.08 -8.22
CA ARG A 295 35.75 -34.65 -7.79
C ARG A 295 35.54 -35.81 -6.80
N SER A 296 34.47 -35.73 -6.02
CA SER A 296 33.96 -36.79 -5.14
C SER A 296 32.44 -36.63 -4.97
N THR A 297 31.81 -37.53 -4.22
CA THR A 297 30.37 -37.44 -3.88
C THR A 297 30.01 -36.18 -3.09
N GLU A 298 30.96 -35.58 -2.38
CA GLU A 298 30.72 -34.42 -1.50
C GLU A 298 31.30 -33.10 -2.05
N LYS A 299 32.11 -33.15 -3.11
CA LYS A 299 32.87 -31.98 -3.59
C LYS A 299 32.80 -31.81 -5.10
N VAL A 300 32.37 -30.61 -5.50
CA VAL A 300 32.34 -30.14 -6.89
C VAL A 300 33.44 -29.13 -7.10
N GLY A 301 34.25 -29.32 -8.15
CA GLY A 301 35.17 -28.31 -8.65
C GLY A 301 34.48 -27.41 -9.65
N LEU A 302 34.71 -26.09 -9.56
CA LEU A 302 34.16 -25.09 -10.46
C LEU A 302 35.27 -24.35 -11.20
N GLN A 303 35.02 -24.03 -12.46
CA GLN A 303 35.89 -23.21 -13.29
C GLN A 303 35.06 -22.18 -14.06
N GLU A 304 35.43 -20.90 -14.02
CA GLU A 304 34.67 -19.85 -14.69
C GLU A 304 34.81 -19.92 -16.23
N ILE A 305 33.69 -19.73 -16.93
CA ILE A 305 33.58 -19.86 -18.41
C ILE A 305 32.65 -18.79 -19.02
N GLY A 306 32.79 -17.56 -18.59
CA GLY A 306 31.95 -16.46 -19.05
C GLY A 306 32.31 -15.14 -18.38
N PRO A 307 31.65 -14.04 -18.77
CA PRO A 307 31.84 -12.77 -18.10
C PRO A 307 31.29 -12.86 -16.67
N ARG A 308 31.87 -12.06 -15.79
CA ARG A 308 31.33 -11.83 -14.46
C ARG A 308 30.92 -10.38 -14.32
N PHE A 309 29.78 -10.15 -13.71
CA PHE A 309 29.29 -8.81 -13.44
C PHE A 309 28.33 -8.83 -12.26
N THR A 310 27.99 -7.62 -11.77
CA THR A 310 27.07 -7.44 -10.65
C THR A 310 25.92 -6.54 -11.10
N LEU A 311 24.71 -7.02 -10.89
CA LEU A 311 23.48 -6.28 -11.16
C LEU A 311 22.90 -5.79 -9.83
N LYS A 312 22.27 -4.62 -9.86
CA LYS A 312 21.39 -4.16 -8.79
C LYS A 312 20.10 -3.64 -9.43
N LEU A 313 18.97 -4.26 -9.10
CA LEU A 313 17.67 -3.80 -9.56
C LEU A 313 17.46 -2.35 -9.08
N ARG A 314 17.03 -1.47 -9.99
CA ARG A 314 16.64 -0.09 -9.64
C ARG A 314 15.17 0.18 -9.89
N SER A 315 14.58 -0.46 -10.89
CA SER A 315 13.14 -0.38 -11.12
C SER A 315 12.64 -1.64 -11.81
N LEU A 316 11.40 -2.01 -11.48
CA LEU A 316 10.61 -3.02 -12.15
C LEU A 316 9.26 -2.36 -12.47
N LYS A 317 8.87 -2.33 -13.74
CA LYS A 317 7.64 -1.68 -14.21
C LYS A 317 6.81 -2.70 -14.98
N LYS A 318 5.48 -2.66 -14.82
CA LYS A 318 4.56 -3.39 -15.70
C LYS A 318 4.59 -2.74 -17.08
N GLY A 319 4.43 -3.51 -18.15
CA GLY A 319 4.38 -2.97 -19.50
C GLY A 319 5.74 -2.83 -20.20
N LEU A 320 5.65 -2.46 -21.48
CA LEU A 320 6.79 -2.03 -22.29
C LEU A 320 7.21 -0.59 -21.95
N PRO A 321 8.47 -0.20 -22.22
CA PRO A 321 8.88 1.19 -22.07
C PRO A 321 8.09 2.12 -22.98
N ALA A 322 7.62 3.26 -22.43
CA ALA A 322 6.89 4.25 -23.20
C ALA A 322 7.73 4.79 -24.37
N VAL A 323 7.09 4.92 -25.54
CA VAL A 323 7.66 5.64 -26.68
C VAL A 323 7.42 7.13 -26.43
N THR A 324 8.41 7.84 -25.88
CA THR A 324 8.36 9.29 -25.77
C THR A 324 8.51 9.89 -27.18
N ASN A 325 7.40 10.19 -27.83
CA ASN A 325 7.40 11.15 -28.94
C ASN A 325 7.58 12.54 -28.31
N ASN A 326 8.71 13.19 -28.58
CA ASN A 326 8.82 14.62 -28.29
C ASN A 326 7.94 15.34 -29.33
N ALA A 327 6.79 15.83 -28.85
CA ALA A 327 5.73 16.56 -29.54
C ALA A 327 4.66 15.71 -30.30
N GLU A 328 3.41 16.06 -30.01
CA GLU A 328 2.10 15.68 -30.58
C GLU A 328 1.31 14.47 -29.99
N PRO A 329 -0.01 14.63 -29.77
CA PRO A 329 -0.89 13.63 -29.17
C PRO A 329 -1.21 12.49 -30.16
N LYS A 330 -1.52 11.31 -29.61
CA LYS A 330 -1.76 10.08 -30.37
C LYS A 330 -2.97 10.20 -31.30
N LYS A 331 -2.79 9.90 -32.58
CA LYS A 331 -3.90 9.48 -33.46
C LYS A 331 -4.26 8.01 -33.16
N PRO A 332 -5.54 7.62 -33.26
CA PRO A 332 -5.96 6.22 -33.14
C PRO A 332 -5.37 5.36 -34.27
N LEU A 333 -5.17 4.07 -33.98
CA LEU A 333 -4.69 3.06 -34.92
C LEU A 333 -5.78 2.73 -35.95
N GLU A 334 -5.57 3.12 -37.21
CA GLU A 334 -6.28 2.54 -38.36
C GLU A 334 -5.49 1.33 -38.87
N PHE A 335 -6.21 0.22 -39.10
CA PHE A 335 -5.67 -0.96 -39.75
C PHE A 335 -5.95 -0.85 -41.24
N ASP A 336 -4.91 -0.59 -42.04
CA ASP A 336 -5.02 -0.73 -43.49
C ASP A 336 -4.80 -2.19 -43.89
N ASP A 337 -5.76 -2.67 -44.66
CA ASP A 337 -5.84 -3.99 -45.29
C ASP A 337 -4.70 -4.17 -46.31
N PHE A 338 -4.05 -5.33 -46.28
CA PHE A 338 -2.92 -5.65 -47.13
C PHE A 338 -3.40 -5.99 -48.55
N GLY A 339 -3.28 -5.02 -49.47
CA GLY A 339 -3.35 -5.22 -50.92
C GLY A 339 -1.96 -5.24 -51.57
N GLU A 340 -1.70 -6.27 -52.36
CA GLU A 340 -0.43 -6.66 -53.00
C GLU A 340 0.13 -5.71 -54.10
N THR A 341 1.48 -5.60 -54.10
CA THR A 341 2.44 -5.50 -55.27
C THR A 341 2.64 -4.15 -56.02
N PRO A 342 3.73 -3.97 -56.82
CA PRO A 342 5.17 -4.03 -56.45
C PRO A 342 6.04 -2.89 -57.09
N ASP A 343 7.29 -2.81 -56.64
CA ASP A 343 8.53 -2.31 -57.30
C ASP A 343 8.60 -0.95 -58.02
N SER A 344 9.56 -0.10 -57.58
CA SER A 344 10.56 0.51 -58.48
C SER A 344 11.72 1.19 -57.72
N GLU A 345 12.91 0.97 -58.27
CA GLU A 345 14.22 1.51 -57.92
C GLU A 345 14.30 3.04 -58.08
N GLN A 346 15.16 3.74 -57.31
CA GLN A 346 16.26 4.55 -57.86
C GLN A 346 17.10 5.30 -56.82
N THR A 347 18.38 4.92 -56.78
CA THR A 347 19.62 5.74 -56.85
C THR A 347 19.97 6.84 -55.83
N ALA A 348 21.29 6.98 -55.70
CA ALA A 348 22.07 7.61 -54.64
C ALA A 348 22.67 9.00 -55.00
N ALA A 349 23.50 9.51 -54.07
CA ALA A 349 24.40 10.69 -54.08
C ALA A 349 23.74 12.01 -53.62
N GLY A 350 24.39 12.91 -52.87
CA GLY A 350 25.76 13.07 -52.40
C GLY A 350 25.96 14.54 -51.93
N ASP A 351 27.04 14.78 -51.15
CA ASP A 351 27.74 16.06 -50.85
C ASP A 351 27.16 16.97 -49.72
N MET A 352 27.86 17.28 -48.59
CA MET A 352 29.12 18.04 -48.34
C MET A 352 29.05 19.48 -48.87
N GLU A 353 29.43 20.59 -48.22
CA GLU A 353 30.01 20.98 -46.92
C GLU A 353 30.02 22.54 -46.93
N THR A 354 30.35 23.16 -45.77
CA THR A 354 31.08 24.44 -45.56
C THR A 354 30.42 25.57 -44.77
N ASP A 355 31.11 25.89 -43.67
CA ASP A 355 31.03 27.08 -42.81
C ASP A 355 31.67 28.30 -43.49
N GLU A 356 31.25 29.51 -43.11
CA GLU A 356 32.13 30.68 -42.97
C GLU A 356 31.47 31.82 -42.16
N VAL A 357 32.28 32.48 -41.33
CA VAL A 357 31.99 33.68 -40.51
C VAL A 357 32.99 34.78 -40.91
N PRO A 358 32.66 36.08 -40.79
CA PRO A 358 33.65 37.01 -40.26
C PRO A 358 33.14 38.08 -39.26
N ASP A 359 34.11 38.56 -38.49
CA ASP A 359 34.11 39.49 -37.34
C ASP A 359 34.11 41.01 -37.67
N GLY A 360 33.81 41.83 -36.63
CA GLY A 360 34.38 43.20 -36.40
C GLY A 360 33.35 44.33 -36.11
N HIS A 361 33.08 44.72 -34.84
CA HIS A 361 33.64 45.86 -34.03
C HIS A 361 33.30 47.27 -34.57
N GLU A 362 32.83 48.32 -33.85
CA GLU A 362 32.98 48.79 -32.45
C GLU A 362 31.90 49.87 -32.06
N ASP A 363 31.45 49.83 -30.79
CA ASP A 363 31.24 50.86 -29.74
C ASP A 363 30.44 52.20 -29.88
N ALA A 364 29.43 52.37 -29.01
CA ALA A 364 29.30 53.50 -28.06
C ALA A 364 28.26 53.22 -26.94
N GLN A 365 28.60 53.61 -25.71
CA GLN A 365 28.00 53.24 -24.42
C GLN A 365 26.70 53.99 -24.03
N SER A 366 25.78 53.31 -23.32
CA SER A 366 25.11 53.86 -22.12
C SER A 366 24.62 52.74 -21.19
N GLN A 367 24.51 53.07 -19.90
CA GLN A 367 24.56 52.18 -18.74
C GLN A 367 23.26 51.40 -18.46
N GLY A 368 23.42 50.12 -18.09
CA GLY A 368 22.38 49.28 -17.49
C GLY A 368 22.94 47.89 -17.15
N GLN A 369 23.38 47.68 -15.90
CA GLN A 369 23.97 46.41 -15.45
C GLN A 369 22.91 45.31 -15.37
N SER A 370 23.03 44.29 -16.23
CA SER A 370 22.30 43.02 -16.12
C SER A 370 23.09 42.02 -15.27
N GLN A 371 22.46 41.43 -14.25
CA GLN A 371 22.83 40.06 -13.84
C GLN A 371 21.93 39.08 -14.58
N LYS A 372 22.52 38.36 -15.55
CA LYS A 372 21.94 37.18 -16.18
C LYS A 372 21.67 36.12 -15.12
N HIS A 373 20.40 35.82 -14.84
CA HIS A 373 20.02 34.57 -14.21
C HIS A 373 19.97 33.51 -15.32
N GLY A 374 20.90 32.56 -15.29
CA GLY A 374 20.80 31.35 -16.11
C GLY A 374 19.60 30.51 -15.67
N PRO A 375 19.05 29.65 -16.54
CA PRO A 375 18.09 28.65 -16.10
C PRO A 375 18.78 27.72 -15.08
N PRO A 376 18.09 27.31 -14.01
CA PRO A 376 18.70 26.51 -12.95
C PRO A 376 19.22 25.19 -13.53
N ALA A 377 20.53 24.96 -13.40
CA ALA A 377 21.10 23.64 -13.59
C ALA A 377 20.73 22.80 -12.37
N THR A 378 19.64 22.03 -12.46
CA THR A 378 19.33 20.82 -11.67
C THR A 378 17.95 20.30 -12.08
N ASP A 379 17.85 19.72 -13.28
CA ASP A 379 16.76 18.77 -13.59
C ASP A 379 17.09 17.39 -12.98
N GLU A 380 17.31 17.35 -11.67
CA GLU A 380 17.13 16.11 -10.90
C GLU A 380 15.65 15.98 -10.56
N PHE A 381 14.82 15.64 -11.55
CA PHE A 381 13.63 14.84 -11.25
C PHE A 381 14.06 13.41 -10.98
N LEU A 382 14.78 13.23 -9.87
CA LEU A 382 14.86 11.98 -9.16
C LEU A 382 13.44 11.67 -8.67
N TRP A 383 12.64 10.97 -9.48
CA TRP A 383 11.49 10.23 -8.98
C TRP A 383 12.03 9.07 -8.11
N MET A 384 12.46 9.41 -6.91
CA MET A 384 12.60 8.47 -5.81
C MET A 384 11.19 8.24 -5.28
N TRP A 385 10.65 7.04 -5.50
CA TRP A 385 9.55 6.55 -4.67
C TRP A 385 10.07 6.53 -3.24
N LYS A 386 9.64 7.51 -2.45
CA LYS A 386 9.80 7.49 -1.00
C LYS A 386 8.56 6.77 -0.49
N SER A 387 8.75 5.66 0.22
CA SER A 387 7.64 4.91 0.85
C SER A 387 6.75 5.79 1.72
N THR A 388 7.27 6.94 2.18
CA THR A 388 6.52 8.04 2.79
C THR A 388 7.13 9.37 2.35
N ILE A 389 6.33 10.30 1.81
CA ILE A 389 6.79 11.68 1.65
C ILE A 389 6.58 12.49 2.93
N ALA A 390 7.47 13.45 3.19
CA ALA A 390 7.24 14.42 4.25
C ALA A 390 6.07 15.33 3.85
N LEU A 391 5.35 15.86 4.84
CA LEU A 391 4.35 16.89 4.62
C LEU A 391 4.97 18.04 3.81
N SER A 392 4.21 18.51 2.82
CA SER A 392 4.66 19.59 1.93
C SER A 392 4.81 20.91 2.69
N THR A 393 4.01 21.09 3.75
CA THR A 393 3.95 22.29 4.59
C THR A 393 3.64 21.90 6.03
N THR A 394 4.04 22.74 6.99
CA THR A 394 3.53 22.71 8.37
C THR A 394 2.91 24.07 8.67
N TYR A 395 1.76 24.07 9.33
CA TYR A 395 0.99 25.28 9.55
C TYR A 395 1.30 25.87 10.93
N GLN A 396 1.36 27.21 10.97
CA GLN A 396 1.52 27.93 12.23
C GLN A 396 0.19 28.02 12.98
N ALA A 397 0.28 28.19 14.30
CA ALA A 397 -0.85 28.57 15.13
C ALA A 397 -1.63 29.74 14.53
N GLY A 398 -2.96 29.63 14.50
CA GLY A 398 -3.86 30.64 13.95
C GLY A 398 -3.95 30.67 12.43
N ALA A 399 -3.26 29.78 11.70
CA ALA A 399 -3.44 29.67 10.25
C ALA A 399 -4.90 29.33 9.93
N THR A 400 -5.45 30.00 8.92
CA THR A 400 -6.83 29.80 8.44
C THR A 400 -6.78 29.27 7.01
N GLN A 401 -7.65 28.33 6.69
CA GLN A 401 -7.86 27.90 5.30
C GLN A 401 -8.93 28.75 4.61
N THR A 402 -9.01 28.67 3.28
CA THR A 402 -9.95 29.47 2.47
C THR A 402 -11.22 28.72 2.05
N TRP A 403 -11.25 27.40 2.24
CA TRP A 403 -12.32 26.50 1.76
C TRP A 403 -13.55 26.46 2.66
N VAL A 404 -13.39 26.79 3.94
CA VAL A 404 -14.42 26.87 4.97
C VAL A 404 -14.42 28.29 5.50
N PRO A 405 -15.25 29.18 4.90
CA PRO A 405 -15.40 30.54 5.39
C PRO A 405 -15.78 30.55 6.87
N ASN A 406 -15.20 31.49 7.62
CA ASN A 406 -15.43 31.69 9.06
C ASN A 406 -14.94 30.55 9.98
N ALA A 407 -14.20 29.55 9.47
CA ALA A 407 -13.54 28.59 10.33
C ALA A 407 -12.57 29.30 11.28
N PRO A 408 -12.55 28.93 12.58
CA PRO A 408 -11.48 29.35 13.48
C PRO A 408 -10.11 28.98 12.90
N GLY A 409 -9.11 29.84 13.10
CA GLY A 409 -7.73 29.48 12.80
C GLY A 409 -7.25 28.30 13.65
N LEU A 410 -6.23 27.59 13.16
CA LEU A 410 -5.68 26.43 13.84
C LEU A 410 -5.33 26.74 15.32
N PRO A 411 -5.63 25.83 16.26
CA PRO A 411 -5.31 25.99 17.67
C PRO A 411 -3.84 26.32 17.92
N SER A 412 -3.57 27.06 19.00
CA SER A 412 -2.22 27.58 19.28
C SER A 412 -1.19 26.54 19.72
N ALA A 413 -1.66 25.37 20.15
CA ALA A 413 -0.83 24.26 20.58
C ALA A 413 -1.45 22.95 20.10
N LEU A 414 -0.60 22.00 19.73
CA LEU A 414 -1.05 20.64 19.41
C LEU A 414 -1.52 19.92 20.69
N PRO A 415 -2.45 18.98 20.57
CA PRO A 415 -2.91 18.18 21.70
C PRO A 415 -1.74 17.48 22.44
N VAL A 416 -1.83 17.39 23.77
CA VAL A 416 -0.83 16.70 24.59
C VAL A 416 -1.30 15.28 24.89
N PRO A 417 -0.55 14.22 24.51
CA PRO A 417 -1.00 12.83 24.62
C PRO A 417 -1.48 12.40 26.01
N SER A 418 -0.91 12.95 27.09
CA SER A 418 -1.31 12.62 28.47
C SER A 418 -2.73 13.03 28.84
N ASN A 419 -3.35 13.92 28.07
CA ASN A 419 -4.72 14.41 28.31
C ASN A 419 -5.78 13.56 27.60
N TYR A 420 -5.35 12.51 26.91
CA TYR A 420 -6.17 11.67 26.05
C TYR A 420 -6.08 10.20 26.46
N PRO A 421 -7.06 9.36 26.07
CA PRO A 421 -7.04 7.93 26.34
C PRO A 421 -5.81 7.22 25.74
N ALA A 422 -5.60 5.98 26.16
CA ALA A 422 -4.58 5.14 25.55
C ALA A 422 -4.86 4.92 24.06
N LEU A 423 -3.81 4.94 23.25
CA LEU A 423 -3.89 4.70 21.81
C LEU A 423 -4.35 3.27 21.52
N ASP A 424 -5.14 3.10 20.46
CA ASP A 424 -5.66 1.82 19.95
C ASP A 424 -6.35 0.94 21.01
N LYS A 425 -6.99 1.57 22.01
CA LYS A 425 -7.78 0.91 23.05
C LYS A 425 -9.09 1.64 23.24
N THR A 426 -10.15 0.89 23.56
CA THR A 426 -11.44 1.49 23.89
C THR A 426 -11.28 2.49 25.05
N PRO A 427 -11.72 3.75 24.87
CA PRO A 427 -11.59 4.76 25.91
C PRO A 427 -12.30 4.39 27.22
N PRO A 428 -11.78 4.84 28.36
CA PRO A 428 -12.45 4.66 29.64
C PRO A 428 -13.76 5.47 29.69
N THR A 429 -14.79 4.89 30.32
CA THR A 429 -16.13 5.49 30.43
C THR A 429 -16.34 6.27 31.73
N ASP A 430 -15.37 6.26 32.64
CA ASP A 430 -15.47 6.81 33.99
C ASP A 430 -14.84 8.21 34.14
N SER A 431 -14.23 8.75 33.10
CA SER A 431 -13.73 10.13 33.10
C SER A 431 -14.86 11.15 33.22
N ASP A 432 -14.60 12.28 33.88
CA ASP A 432 -15.61 13.31 34.09
C ASP A 432 -16.20 13.85 32.78
N LEU A 433 -15.35 13.94 31.74
CA LEU A 433 -15.76 14.38 30.41
C LEU A 433 -16.71 13.37 29.73
N VAL A 434 -16.43 12.06 29.83
CA VAL A 434 -17.32 11.04 29.28
C VAL A 434 -18.64 10.98 30.06
N LYS A 435 -18.61 11.12 31.39
CA LYS A 435 -19.84 11.23 32.20
C LYS A 435 -20.69 12.42 31.78
N GLN A 436 -20.06 13.55 31.46
CA GLN A 436 -20.76 14.71 30.93
C GLN A 436 -21.43 14.39 29.58
N TRP A 437 -20.71 13.80 28.62
CA TRP A 437 -21.28 13.43 27.32
C TRP A 437 -22.41 12.41 27.46
N ILE A 438 -22.30 11.44 28.38
CA ILE A 438 -23.39 10.51 28.69
C ILE A 438 -24.62 11.28 29.15
N GLN A 439 -24.45 12.24 30.06
CA GLN A 439 -25.56 13.06 30.53
C GLN A 439 -26.17 13.94 29.42
N GLU A 440 -25.34 14.49 28.52
CA GLU A 440 -25.80 15.25 27.36
C GLU A 440 -26.63 14.38 26.41
N VAL A 441 -26.19 13.15 26.14
CA VAL A 441 -26.93 12.18 25.32
C VAL A 441 -28.25 11.79 26.00
N MET A 442 -28.26 11.55 27.30
CA MET A 442 -29.48 11.25 28.05
C MET A 442 -30.47 12.43 28.08
N ASN A 443 -29.97 13.66 27.96
CA ASN A 443 -30.78 14.88 27.94
C ASN A 443 -31.13 15.35 26.51
N SER A 444 -30.84 14.56 25.48
CA SER A 444 -30.95 14.95 24.07
C SER A 444 -32.37 14.82 23.49
N ASP A 445 -33.31 14.25 24.24
CA ASP A 445 -34.65 13.85 23.76
C ASP A 445 -34.65 12.82 22.59
N VAL A 446 -33.48 12.28 22.21
CA VAL A 446 -33.38 11.20 21.24
C VAL A 446 -33.72 9.87 21.92
N ASP A 447 -34.71 9.16 21.40
CA ASP A 447 -35.03 7.80 21.86
C ASP A 447 -33.93 6.83 21.41
N ILE A 448 -33.26 6.18 22.36
CA ILE A 448 -32.19 5.22 22.12
C ILE A 448 -32.75 3.81 22.33
N PRO A 449 -32.96 3.02 21.27
CA PRO A 449 -33.49 1.67 21.39
C PRO A 449 -32.59 0.76 22.25
N ASP A 450 -33.22 -0.04 23.12
CA ASP A 450 -32.54 -1.07 23.92
C ASP A 450 -32.23 -2.31 23.06
N ILE A 451 -31.21 -2.18 22.21
CA ILE A 451 -30.69 -3.27 21.38
C ILE A 451 -29.47 -3.89 22.08
N PRO A 452 -29.47 -5.20 22.38
CA PRO A 452 -28.34 -5.87 23.01
C PRO A 452 -27.05 -5.76 22.19
N VAL A 453 -25.92 -5.69 22.88
CA VAL A 453 -24.60 -5.69 22.23
C VAL A 453 -24.34 -7.01 21.50
N THR A 454 -23.64 -6.93 20.37
CA THR A 454 -23.22 -8.09 19.58
C THR A 454 -21.88 -8.67 20.07
N ASN A 455 -21.58 -9.90 19.69
CA ASN A 455 -20.28 -10.53 19.91
C ASN A 455 -19.26 -10.09 18.84
N PRO A 456 -17.95 -10.08 19.14
CA PRO A 456 -16.90 -9.91 18.13
C PRO A 456 -17.00 -10.96 17.02
N GLY A 457 -16.61 -10.62 15.79
CA GLY A 457 -16.62 -11.54 14.64
C GLY A 457 -17.76 -11.31 13.63
N ALA A 458 -18.36 -10.11 13.61
CA ALA A 458 -19.35 -9.68 12.62
C ALA A 458 -20.55 -10.64 12.50
N CYS A 459 -21.08 -10.85 11.29
CA CYS A 459 -22.34 -11.55 11.08
C CYS A 459 -22.32 -13.04 11.46
N SER A 460 -21.20 -13.73 11.23
CA SER A 460 -21.10 -15.19 11.45
C SER A 460 -21.24 -15.60 12.92
N ASN A 461 -20.82 -14.73 13.85
CA ASN A 461 -20.86 -14.99 15.28
C ASN A 461 -22.13 -14.47 15.98
N ASN A 462 -23.09 -13.93 15.22
CA ASN A 462 -24.24 -13.19 15.74
C ASN A 462 -25.58 -13.59 15.11
N THR A 463 -25.85 -14.90 15.00
CA THR A 463 -27.05 -15.44 14.32
C THR A 463 -28.37 -14.84 14.78
N ALA A 464 -28.54 -14.58 16.08
CA ALA A 464 -29.74 -13.95 16.63
C ALA A 464 -29.89 -12.46 16.24
N ALA A 465 -28.78 -11.71 16.19
CA ALA A 465 -28.81 -10.32 15.74
C ALA A 465 -28.98 -10.24 14.22
N VAL A 466 -28.41 -11.18 13.46
CA VAL A 466 -28.64 -11.33 12.01
C VAL A 466 -30.11 -11.59 11.70
N ALA A 467 -30.78 -12.45 12.48
CA ALA A 467 -32.22 -12.70 12.33
C ALA A 467 -33.08 -11.44 12.54
N ASN A 468 -32.59 -10.48 13.33
CA ASN A 468 -33.25 -9.20 13.59
C ASN A 468 -32.64 -8.02 12.80
N ALA A 469 -31.74 -8.28 11.84
CA ALA A 469 -30.98 -7.22 11.16
C ALA A 469 -31.88 -6.23 10.41
N SER A 470 -33.01 -6.69 9.86
CA SER A 470 -34.01 -5.80 9.24
C SER A 470 -34.77 -4.96 10.27
N THR A 471 -35.12 -5.55 11.42
CA THR A 471 -35.88 -4.88 12.50
C THR A 471 -35.04 -3.81 13.17
N ASN A 472 -33.80 -4.14 13.53
CA ASN A 472 -32.87 -3.25 14.25
C ASN A 472 -32.05 -2.36 13.29
N CYS A 473 -32.31 -2.49 11.99
CA CYS A 473 -31.58 -1.84 10.90
C CYS A 473 -30.06 -1.90 11.03
N TRP A 474 -29.56 -3.14 11.15
CA TRP A 474 -28.13 -3.41 11.20
C TRP A 474 -27.55 -3.43 9.80
N TRP A 475 -26.68 -2.47 9.50
CA TRP A 475 -26.16 -2.25 8.16
C TRP A 475 -25.19 -3.34 7.69
N THR A 476 -24.23 -3.76 8.53
CA THR A 476 -23.19 -4.75 8.15
C THR A 476 -23.81 -6.04 7.61
N CYS A 477 -24.78 -6.60 8.32
CA CYS A 477 -25.37 -7.89 7.96
C CYS A 477 -26.66 -7.78 7.14
N GLY A 478 -27.48 -6.74 7.40
CA GLY A 478 -28.78 -6.57 6.76
C GLY A 478 -28.82 -5.56 5.61
N GLY A 479 -27.77 -4.73 5.45
CA GLY A 479 -27.73 -3.65 4.46
C GLY A 479 -28.75 -2.54 4.68
N CYS A 480 -29.37 -2.50 5.87
CA CYS A 480 -30.42 -1.54 6.18
C CYS A 480 -29.83 -0.16 6.49
N THR A 481 -30.40 0.87 5.87
CA THR A 481 -30.11 2.29 6.13
C THR A 481 -31.37 3.02 6.63
N ARG A 482 -31.17 4.22 7.18
CA ARG A 482 -32.23 5.20 7.49
C ARG A 482 -32.08 6.43 6.59
N GLU A 483 -33.13 7.23 6.48
CA GLU A 483 -33.10 8.50 5.72
C GLU A 483 -32.10 9.51 6.29
N THR A 484 -31.75 9.37 7.56
CA THR A 484 -30.71 10.14 8.24
C THR A 484 -29.29 9.71 7.88
N ASP A 485 -29.12 8.57 7.20
CA ASP A 485 -27.81 8.06 6.79
C ASP A 485 -27.43 8.58 5.41
N VAL A 486 -26.16 8.89 5.23
CA VAL A 486 -25.59 9.15 3.91
C VAL A 486 -25.02 7.85 3.36
N ALA A 487 -25.63 7.28 2.33
CA ALA A 487 -25.18 6.04 1.68
C ALA A 487 -24.79 6.20 0.20
N ALA A 488 -25.16 7.32 -0.41
CA ALA A 488 -24.88 7.64 -1.80
C ALA A 488 -24.96 9.16 -2.01
N CYS A 489 -24.36 9.66 -3.09
CA CYS A 489 -24.58 11.03 -3.52
C CYS A 489 -25.88 11.14 -4.34
N PRO A 490 -26.65 12.23 -4.25
CA PRO A 490 -27.91 12.38 -4.97
C PRO A 490 -27.73 12.44 -6.50
N THR A 491 -26.65 13.06 -6.97
CA THR A 491 -26.46 13.37 -8.40
C THR A 491 -25.72 12.25 -9.14
N LYS A 492 -26.30 11.76 -10.26
CA LYS A 492 -25.71 10.71 -11.10
C LYS A 492 -24.31 11.06 -11.57
N ASN A 493 -23.42 10.07 -11.54
CA ASN A 493 -21.99 10.19 -11.82
C ASN A 493 -21.20 11.09 -10.84
N SER A 494 -21.80 11.59 -9.75
CA SER A 494 -21.03 12.17 -8.66
C SER A 494 -20.41 11.07 -7.80
N TRP A 495 -19.12 11.20 -7.51
CA TRP A 495 -18.39 10.29 -6.64
C TRP A 495 -17.93 11.05 -5.39
N GLY A 496 -18.49 10.65 -4.24
CA GLY A 496 -18.04 11.09 -2.92
C GLY A 496 -16.75 10.37 -2.57
N VAL A 497 -15.62 10.98 -2.91
CA VAL A 497 -14.28 10.42 -2.69
C VAL A 497 -13.97 10.44 -1.21
N SER A 498 -13.58 9.30 -0.65
CA SER A 498 -13.28 9.18 0.78
C SER A 498 -12.25 8.14 1.12
N TYR A 499 -11.51 8.36 2.21
CA TYR A 499 -10.48 7.47 2.72
C TYR A 499 -10.62 7.28 4.23
N ASP A 500 -10.55 6.03 4.68
CA ASP A 500 -10.66 5.62 6.08
C ASP A 500 -9.30 5.31 6.70
N ASP A 501 -9.29 5.28 8.04
CA ASP A 501 -8.22 4.83 8.93
C ASP A 501 -6.98 5.73 9.09
N GLY A 502 -6.92 6.84 8.35
CA GLY A 502 -5.92 7.89 8.53
C GLY A 502 -6.07 8.70 9.82
N PRO A 503 -5.18 9.69 10.05
CA PRO A 503 -3.99 10.00 9.26
C PRO A 503 -2.86 8.98 9.45
N SER A 504 -2.19 8.58 8.38
CA SER A 504 -1.11 7.59 8.37
C SER A 504 0.21 8.20 7.86
N PRO A 505 1.35 7.48 7.92
CA PRO A 505 2.57 7.91 7.24
C PRO A 505 2.44 8.07 5.72
N TYR A 506 1.39 7.49 5.13
CA TYR A 506 1.17 7.40 3.68
C TYR A 506 0.15 8.43 3.18
N THR A 507 -0.72 8.96 4.05
CA THR A 507 -1.66 10.05 3.73
C THR A 507 -1.01 11.23 3.00
N PRO A 508 0.23 11.68 3.33
CA PRO A 508 0.87 12.74 2.56
C PRO A 508 1.05 12.42 1.07
N ASN A 509 1.28 11.14 0.69
CA ASN A 509 1.37 10.73 -0.71
C ASN A 509 0.04 10.98 -1.44
N LEU A 510 -1.07 10.64 -0.78
CA LEU A 510 -2.42 10.84 -1.30
C LEU A 510 -2.75 12.34 -1.42
N LEU A 511 -2.46 13.14 -0.39
CA LEU A 511 -2.64 14.59 -0.42
C LEU A 511 -1.82 15.27 -1.52
N GLN A 512 -0.58 14.80 -1.76
CA GLN A 512 0.22 15.30 -2.87
C GLN A 512 -0.41 14.95 -4.23
N TYR A 513 -0.94 13.74 -4.40
CA TYR A 513 -1.65 13.37 -5.62
C TYR A 513 -2.90 14.24 -5.82
N PHE A 514 -3.68 14.46 -4.76
CA PHE A 514 -4.85 15.36 -4.79
C PHE A 514 -4.49 16.78 -5.19
N ALA A 515 -3.43 17.34 -4.63
CA ALA A 515 -2.95 18.67 -5.02
C ALA A 515 -2.50 18.72 -6.50
N GLN A 516 -1.95 17.64 -7.05
CA GLN A 516 -1.55 17.57 -8.46
C GLN A 516 -2.73 17.45 -9.43
N GLN A 517 -3.82 16.80 -9.00
CA GLN A 517 -5.00 16.56 -9.84
C GLN A 517 -6.17 17.51 -9.54
N ASP A 518 -5.98 18.50 -8.66
CA ASP A 518 -7.04 19.40 -8.17
C ASP A 518 -8.25 18.63 -7.60
N LEU A 519 -7.95 17.57 -6.84
CA LEU A 519 -8.93 16.72 -6.17
C LEU A 519 -8.98 17.02 -4.68
N ARG A 520 -10.12 16.70 -4.07
CA ARG A 520 -10.35 16.76 -2.62
C ARG A 520 -11.23 15.58 -2.21
N ALA A 521 -11.09 15.12 -0.97
CA ALA A 521 -11.80 13.96 -0.44
C ALA A 521 -12.34 14.20 0.98
N THR A 522 -13.06 13.20 1.49
CA THR A 522 -13.42 13.09 2.91
C THR A 522 -12.52 12.08 3.61
N PHE A 523 -11.79 12.50 4.64
CA PHE A 523 -10.98 11.63 5.49
C PHE A 523 -11.74 11.26 6.75
N PHE A 524 -11.94 9.97 6.98
CA PHE A 524 -12.53 9.43 8.22
C PHE A 524 -11.39 9.08 9.17
N ALA A 525 -11.13 9.98 10.10
CA ALA A 525 -9.92 9.95 10.92
C ALA A 525 -10.14 9.21 12.26
N ILE A 526 -9.22 8.29 12.57
CA ILE A 526 -9.20 7.57 13.86
C ILE A 526 -8.52 8.45 14.92
N GLY A 527 -9.14 8.55 16.10
CA GLY A 527 -8.62 9.37 17.22
C GLY A 527 -7.18 9.03 17.62
N SER A 528 -6.84 7.74 17.74
CA SER A 528 -5.46 7.34 18.06
C SER A 528 -4.45 7.78 16.99
N ARG A 529 -4.82 7.73 15.71
CA ARG A 529 -3.97 8.13 14.57
C ARG A 529 -3.76 9.62 14.50
N ILE A 530 -4.82 10.41 14.75
CA ILE A 530 -4.72 11.86 14.90
C ILE A 530 -3.73 12.20 16.02
N MET A 531 -3.79 11.49 17.15
CA MET A 531 -2.90 11.78 18.27
C MET A 531 -1.43 11.51 17.93
N GLU A 532 -1.15 10.50 17.12
CA GLU A 532 0.21 10.24 16.62
C GLU A 532 0.65 11.26 15.56
N ARG A 533 -0.27 11.77 14.74
CA ARG A 533 0.04 12.54 13.51
C ARG A 533 -0.85 13.77 13.33
N PRO A 534 -0.92 14.68 14.32
CA PRO A 534 -1.86 15.80 14.26
C PRO A 534 -1.51 16.80 13.14
N ALA A 535 -0.24 16.89 12.75
CA ALA A 535 0.20 17.74 11.63
C ALA A 535 -0.32 17.25 10.27
N ILE A 536 -0.57 15.94 10.11
CA ILE A 536 -1.13 15.39 8.86
C ILE A 536 -2.62 15.71 8.78
N LEU A 537 -3.36 15.56 9.88
CA LEU A 537 -4.76 16.01 9.97
C LEU A 537 -4.90 17.51 9.64
N GLN A 538 -3.96 18.33 10.14
CA GLN A 538 -3.93 19.75 9.78
C GLN A 538 -3.74 19.95 8.28
N ASP A 539 -2.87 19.18 7.62
CA ASP A 539 -2.67 19.27 6.17
C ASP A 539 -3.89 18.82 5.38
N GLU A 540 -4.56 17.73 5.78
CA GLU A 540 -5.84 17.28 5.21
C GLU A 540 -6.85 18.44 5.21
N PHE A 541 -7.08 19.06 6.37
CA PHE A 541 -8.05 20.16 6.51
C PHE A 541 -7.65 21.44 5.77
N MET A 542 -6.37 21.83 5.87
CA MET A 542 -5.89 23.08 5.30
C MET A 542 -5.82 23.05 3.77
N THR A 543 -5.72 21.86 3.18
CA THR A 543 -5.78 21.65 1.72
C THR A 543 -7.21 21.51 1.18
N GLY A 544 -8.23 21.70 2.02
CA GLY A 544 -9.64 21.77 1.60
C GLY A 544 -10.39 20.45 1.61
N ASN A 545 -9.83 19.40 2.22
CA ASN A 545 -10.52 18.14 2.41
C ASN A 545 -11.51 18.22 3.57
N GLN A 546 -12.53 17.37 3.53
CA GLN A 546 -13.44 17.16 4.66
C GLN A 546 -12.78 16.21 5.66
N VAL A 547 -12.84 16.52 6.95
CA VAL A 547 -12.42 15.63 8.04
C VAL A 547 -13.65 15.20 8.83
N ALA A 548 -13.79 13.89 9.04
CA ALA A 548 -14.92 13.27 9.72
C ALA A 548 -14.42 12.25 10.78
N VAL A 549 -15.30 11.88 11.71
CA VAL A 549 -14.96 10.97 12.82
C VAL A 549 -14.93 9.51 12.36
N HIS A 550 -13.92 8.75 12.79
CA HIS A 550 -13.84 7.30 12.60
C HIS A 550 -13.54 6.55 13.90
N THR A 551 -14.16 6.99 15.02
CA THR A 551 -13.98 6.46 16.38
C THR A 551 -12.57 6.65 16.95
N TRP A 552 -12.32 6.24 18.19
CA TRP A 552 -11.01 6.40 18.84
C TRP A 552 -10.10 5.21 18.56
N SER A 553 -10.64 3.99 18.65
CA SER A 553 -9.87 2.75 18.60
C SER A 553 -10.29 1.78 17.48
N HIS A 554 -11.14 2.22 16.55
CA HIS A 554 -11.63 1.41 15.42
C HIS A 554 -12.31 0.08 15.82
N PRO A 555 -13.30 0.06 16.75
CA PRO A 555 -14.03 -1.17 17.08
C PRO A 555 -15.28 -1.37 16.21
N TYR A 556 -15.77 -2.61 16.15
CA TYR A 556 -17.17 -2.91 15.79
C TYR A 556 -18.12 -2.24 16.80
N MET A 557 -18.86 -1.21 16.39
CA MET A 557 -19.63 -0.36 17.31
C MET A 557 -20.83 -1.06 17.94
N THR A 558 -21.44 -2.04 17.28
CA THR A 558 -22.55 -2.82 17.84
C THR A 558 -22.10 -3.72 18.99
N THR A 559 -20.81 -4.03 19.08
CA THR A 559 -20.22 -4.79 20.21
C THR A 559 -20.00 -3.95 21.46
N LYS A 560 -20.15 -2.62 21.35
CA LYS A 560 -19.88 -1.66 22.44
C LYS A 560 -21.15 -1.26 23.16
N THR A 561 -21.03 -1.09 24.48
CA THR A 561 -22.13 -0.52 25.28
C THR A 561 -22.39 0.93 24.88
N THR A 562 -23.54 1.47 25.27
CA THR A 562 -23.91 2.87 24.98
C THR A 562 -22.84 3.86 25.46
N GLU A 563 -22.32 3.68 26.68
CA GLU A 563 -21.28 4.54 27.25
C GLU A 563 -19.97 4.43 26.47
N GLN A 564 -19.63 3.23 26.00
CA GLN A 564 -18.44 3.00 25.19
C GLN A 564 -18.56 3.64 23.81
N VAL A 565 -19.73 3.55 23.15
CA VAL A 565 -20.01 4.25 21.89
C VAL A 565 -19.84 5.76 22.06
N ILE A 566 -20.39 6.32 23.13
CA ILE A 566 -20.26 7.75 23.45
C ILE A 566 -18.79 8.12 23.67
N ALA A 567 -18.03 7.30 24.38
CA ALA A 567 -16.61 7.55 24.61
C ALA A 567 -15.78 7.50 23.32
N GLU A 568 -16.00 6.50 22.45
CA GLU A 568 -15.32 6.35 21.16
C GLU A 568 -15.56 7.56 20.24
N LEU A 569 -16.81 8.02 20.13
CA LEU A 569 -17.16 9.17 19.29
C LEU A 569 -16.70 10.50 19.91
N GLY A 570 -16.93 10.67 21.22
CA GLY A 570 -16.66 11.91 21.94
C GLY A 570 -15.18 12.26 21.96
N TRP A 571 -14.31 11.29 22.25
CA TRP A 571 -12.86 11.52 22.31
C TRP A 571 -12.27 11.91 20.95
N THR A 572 -12.71 11.25 19.87
CA THR A 572 -12.23 11.59 18.52
C THR A 572 -12.77 12.95 18.07
N LYS A 573 -14.07 13.23 18.29
CA LYS A 573 -14.67 14.55 18.00
C LYS A 573 -13.94 15.68 18.74
N LYS A 574 -13.62 15.46 20.02
CA LYS A 574 -12.85 16.40 20.84
C LYS A 574 -11.44 16.59 20.30
N LEU A 575 -10.73 15.52 19.95
CA LEU A 575 -9.36 15.60 19.44
C LEU A 575 -9.29 16.33 18.09
N ILE A 576 -10.26 16.10 17.20
CA ILE A 576 -10.37 16.85 15.94
C ILE A 576 -10.54 18.35 16.23
N LYS A 577 -11.43 18.71 17.15
CA LYS A 577 -11.63 20.11 17.58
C LYS A 577 -10.37 20.73 18.17
N ASP A 578 -9.67 20.02 19.05
CA ASP A 578 -8.43 20.48 19.66
C ASP A 578 -7.27 20.59 18.65
N THR A 579 -7.33 19.89 17.51
CA THR A 579 -6.28 19.90 16.48
C THR A 579 -6.54 20.91 15.37
N LEU A 580 -7.82 21.07 14.96
CA LEU A 580 -8.23 21.86 13.80
C LEU A 580 -8.99 23.13 14.16
N GLY A 581 -9.55 23.23 15.37
CA GLY A 581 -10.40 24.35 15.76
C GLY A 581 -11.85 24.24 15.27
N VAL A 582 -12.22 23.13 14.63
CA VAL A 582 -13.59 22.84 14.15
C VAL A 582 -14.09 21.49 14.66
N THR A 583 -15.39 21.38 14.87
CA THR A 583 -16.06 20.20 15.40
C THR A 583 -16.80 19.47 14.28
N PRO A 584 -16.43 18.23 13.92
CA PRO A 584 -17.05 17.50 12.80
C PRO A 584 -18.51 17.11 13.11
N LEU A 585 -19.35 17.13 12.08
CA LEU A 585 -20.77 16.71 12.10
C LEU A 585 -21.01 15.36 11.42
N TYR A 586 -19.99 14.77 10.83
CA TYR A 586 -20.10 13.51 10.09
C TYR A 586 -19.15 12.46 10.66
N TRP A 587 -19.54 11.21 10.55
CA TRP A 587 -18.74 10.08 10.97
C TRP A 587 -19.01 8.85 10.11
N ARG A 588 -18.08 7.90 10.10
CA ARG A 588 -18.28 6.58 9.50
C ARG A 588 -18.04 5.50 10.55
N PRO A 589 -18.94 4.53 10.72
CA PRO A 589 -18.70 3.40 11.63
C PRO A 589 -17.64 2.46 11.04
N PRO A 590 -16.60 2.09 11.82
CA PRO A 590 -15.68 1.01 11.45
C PRO A 590 -16.42 -0.24 11.00
N TYR A 591 -15.95 -0.87 9.92
CA TYR A 591 -16.58 -2.05 9.29
C TYR A 591 -18.04 -1.83 8.82
N GLY A 592 -18.51 -0.58 8.74
CA GLY A 592 -19.92 -0.27 8.52
C GLY A 592 -20.83 -0.68 9.69
N ASP A 593 -20.26 -0.98 10.86
CA ASP A 593 -20.99 -1.60 11.96
C ASP A 593 -21.88 -0.62 12.71
N ILE A 594 -23.15 -0.52 12.27
CA ILE A 594 -24.15 0.38 12.83
C ILE A 594 -25.54 -0.27 12.84
N ASP A 595 -26.22 -0.18 13.97
CA ASP A 595 -27.65 -0.49 14.17
C ASP A 595 -28.39 0.77 14.64
N ASP A 596 -29.71 0.68 14.84
CA ASP A 596 -30.51 1.83 15.28
C ASP A 596 -30.10 2.39 16.65
N ARG A 597 -29.52 1.57 17.55
CA ARG A 597 -29.00 2.04 18.84
C ARG A 597 -27.77 2.91 18.63
N VAL A 598 -26.79 2.43 17.87
CA VAL A 598 -25.55 3.18 17.56
C VAL A 598 -25.90 4.46 16.78
N ARG A 599 -26.84 4.38 15.84
CA ARG A 599 -27.34 5.52 15.05
C ARG A 599 -28.00 6.58 15.93
N ALA A 600 -28.88 6.20 16.85
CA ALA A 600 -29.51 7.10 17.80
C ALA A 600 -28.48 7.80 18.71
N ILE A 601 -27.50 7.06 19.24
CA ILE A 601 -26.42 7.64 20.04
C ILE A 601 -25.62 8.67 19.22
N SER A 602 -25.26 8.35 17.97
CA SER A 602 -24.53 9.31 17.13
C SER A 602 -25.34 10.57 16.83
N THR A 603 -26.65 10.43 16.62
CA THR A 603 -27.58 11.56 16.40
C THR A 603 -27.65 12.46 17.65
N ALA A 604 -27.78 11.86 18.84
CA ALA A 604 -27.74 12.59 20.12
C ALA A 604 -26.43 13.37 20.32
N MET A 605 -25.34 12.91 19.70
CA MET A 605 -24.04 13.57 19.69
C MET A 605 -23.83 14.54 18.51
N ASN A 606 -24.88 14.87 17.74
CA ASN A 606 -24.83 15.70 16.53
C ASN A 606 -23.90 15.14 15.45
N LEU A 607 -23.90 13.83 15.24
CA LEU A 607 -23.13 13.16 14.19
C LEU A 607 -24.05 12.44 13.21
N ILE A 608 -23.78 12.64 11.91
CA ILE A 608 -24.50 12.02 10.80
C ILE A 608 -23.66 10.83 10.29
N PRO A 609 -24.18 9.60 10.31
CA PRO A 609 -23.47 8.44 9.81
C PRO A 609 -23.38 8.48 8.28
N ILE A 610 -22.17 8.23 7.78
CA ILE A 610 -21.86 7.99 6.38
C ILE A 610 -21.45 6.52 6.23
N VAL A 611 -22.09 5.83 5.29
CA VAL A 611 -21.71 4.48 4.83
C VAL A 611 -21.40 4.53 3.33
N TRP A 612 -20.83 3.46 2.78
CA TRP A 612 -20.58 3.36 1.35
C TRP A 612 -21.76 2.75 0.59
N THR A 613 -21.78 2.97 -0.72
CA THR A 613 -22.91 2.59 -1.56
C THR A 613 -23.06 1.07 -1.61
N ARG A 614 -24.30 0.60 -1.44
CA ARG A 614 -24.68 -0.81 -1.51
C ARG A 614 -25.92 -0.95 -2.37
N ILE A 615 -25.80 -1.64 -3.51
CA ILE A 615 -26.91 -1.90 -4.44
C ILE A 615 -27.68 -3.14 -4.02
N SER A 616 -26.96 -4.16 -3.52
CA SER A 616 -27.55 -5.39 -3.02
C SER A 616 -26.65 -6.05 -1.97
N THR A 617 -27.05 -7.22 -1.46
CA THR A 617 -26.23 -7.94 -0.49
C THR A 617 -24.85 -8.33 -1.02
N THR A 618 -24.74 -8.56 -2.33
CA THR A 618 -23.52 -9.00 -3.03
C THR A 618 -22.87 -7.90 -3.88
N GLN A 619 -23.48 -6.73 -3.99
CA GLN A 619 -22.96 -5.58 -4.74
C GLN A 619 -22.78 -4.39 -3.80
N THR A 620 -21.62 -4.36 -3.16
CA THR A 620 -21.14 -3.28 -2.27
C THR A 620 -20.02 -2.52 -2.95
N PHE A 621 -19.97 -1.21 -2.76
CA PHE A 621 -18.91 -0.36 -3.33
C PHE A 621 -17.73 -0.31 -2.37
N ASP A 622 -17.15 -1.49 -2.16
CA ASP A 622 -15.98 -1.72 -1.32
C ASP A 622 -14.85 -2.24 -2.21
N THR A 623 -13.71 -1.56 -2.18
CA THR A 623 -12.54 -1.98 -2.94
C THR A 623 -11.86 -3.22 -2.33
N ASN A 624 -12.12 -3.50 -1.04
CA ASN A 624 -11.41 -4.47 -0.20
C ASN A 624 -9.89 -4.20 -0.10
N ASP A 625 -9.46 -2.96 -0.34
CA ASP A 625 -8.06 -2.56 -0.28
C ASP A 625 -7.44 -2.75 1.12
N TRP A 626 -8.21 -2.51 2.19
CA TRP A 626 -7.82 -2.74 3.58
C TRP A 626 -7.34 -4.16 3.87
N SER A 627 -7.74 -5.13 3.05
CA SER A 627 -7.40 -6.54 3.21
C SER A 627 -6.09 -6.91 2.48
N ILE A 628 -5.47 -5.99 1.72
CA ILE A 628 -4.17 -6.22 1.09
C ILE A 628 -3.06 -6.56 2.10
N PRO A 629 -2.86 -5.78 3.18
CA PRO A 629 -1.79 -6.06 4.15
C PRO A 629 -1.98 -7.37 4.91
N ALA A 630 -3.23 -7.84 5.04
CA ALA A 630 -3.57 -9.11 5.68
C ALA A 630 -3.42 -10.32 4.74
N GLY A 631 -3.20 -10.10 3.43
CA GLY A 631 -3.04 -11.16 2.43
C GLY A 631 -4.35 -11.84 2.00
N SER A 632 -5.49 -11.48 2.60
CA SER A 632 -6.81 -12.03 2.23
C SER A 632 -7.43 -11.38 0.99
N THR A 633 -6.85 -10.30 0.48
CA THR A 633 -7.20 -9.71 -0.82
C THR A 633 -5.92 -9.29 -1.53
N ASP A 634 -5.74 -9.61 -2.80
CA ASP A 634 -4.59 -9.12 -3.58
C ASP A 634 -4.93 -7.84 -4.37
N VAL A 635 -3.91 -7.16 -4.90
CA VAL A 635 -4.10 -5.90 -5.64
C VAL A 635 -4.97 -6.10 -6.90
N TYR A 636 -4.92 -7.26 -7.56
CA TYR A 636 -5.75 -7.50 -8.75
C TYR A 636 -7.22 -7.65 -8.36
N GLN A 637 -7.51 -8.33 -7.26
CA GLN A 637 -8.88 -8.40 -6.72
C GLN A 637 -9.41 -7.01 -6.36
N VAL A 638 -8.57 -6.12 -5.81
CA VAL A 638 -8.96 -4.72 -5.56
C VAL A 638 -9.30 -4.00 -6.87
N LEU A 639 -8.50 -4.20 -7.92
CA LEU A 639 -8.77 -3.62 -9.23
C LEU A 639 -10.02 -4.22 -9.90
N ASP A 640 -10.27 -5.52 -9.75
CA ASP A 640 -11.49 -6.18 -10.24
C ASP A 640 -12.73 -5.65 -9.49
N ASN A 641 -12.63 -5.46 -8.17
CA ASN A 641 -13.69 -4.83 -7.37
C ASN A 641 -13.94 -3.39 -7.84
N TRP A 642 -12.88 -2.63 -8.10
CA TRP A 642 -12.97 -1.27 -8.63
C TRP A 642 -13.62 -1.23 -10.04
N GLU A 643 -13.24 -2.12 -10.95
CA GLU A 643 -13.87 -2.24 -12.26
C GLU A 643 -15.36 -2.61 -12.14
N ALA A 644 -15.71 -3.51 -11.21
CA ALA A 644 -17.10 -3.85 -10.92
C ALA A 644 -17.88 -2.66 -10.33
N ILE A 645 -17.26 -1.86 -9.47
CA ILE A 645 -17.83 -0.61 -8.93
C ILE A 645 -18.11 0.37 -10.06
N MET A 646 -17.14 0.64 -10.94
CA MET A 646 -17.32 1.49 -12.10
C MET A 646 -18.42 0.96 -13.04
N GLY A 647 -18.47 -0.34 -13.28
CA GLY A 647 -19.53 -0.94 -14.09
C GLY A 647 -20.92 -0.81 -13.45
N ASN A 648 -21.02 -0.96 -12.13
CA ASN A 648 -22.29 -0.86 -11.41
C ASN A 648 -22.75 0.59 -11.20
N SER A 649 -21.83 1.55 -11.10
CA SER A 649 -22.17 2.98 -10.99
C SER A 649 -22.96 3.47 -12.22
N THR A 650 -22.70 2.89 -13.40
CA THR A 650 -23.46 3.24 -14.62
C THR A 650 -24.94 2.81 -14.58
N LYS A 651 -25.28 1.86 -13.69
CA LYS A 651 -26.61 1.24 -13.58
C LYS A 651 -27.50 1.90 -12.53
N ILE A 652 -26.95 2.76 -11.69
CA ILE A 652 -27.71 3.52 -10.69
C ILE A 652 -28.03 4.92 -11.21
N ASP A 653 -29.11 5.52 -10.71
CA ASP A 653 -29.53 6.88 -11.09
C ASP A 653 -29.08 7.96 -10.11
N THR A 654 -28.32 7.55 -9.11
CA THR A 654 -27.66 8.42 -8.12
C THR A 654 -26.15 8.43 -8.38
N GLY A 655 -25.44 9.26 -7.62
CA GLY A 655 -24.00 9.12 -7.45
C GLY A 655 -23.68 8.01 -6.45
N PHE A 656 -22.42 7.92 -6.04
CA PHE A 656 -21.94 6.83 -5.19
C PHE A 656 -20.81 7.26 -4.26
N ILE A 657 -20.61 6.46 -3.22
CA ILE A 657 -19.54 6.56 -2.22
C ILE A 657 -18.83 5.22 -2.19
N VAL A 658 -17.51 5.24 -2.16
CA VAL A 658 -16.65 4.04 -2.19
C VAL A 658 -15.89 3.93 -0.87
N LEU A 659 -15.76 2.70 -0.38
CA LEU A 659 -14.87 2.39 0.72
C LEU A 659 -13.45 2.13 0.20
N GLU A 660 -12.52 2.99 0.64
CA GLU A 660 -11.08 2.98 0.41
C GLU A 660 -10.37 3.41 1.69
N HIS A 661 -9.09 3.07 1.83
CA HIS A 661 -8.33 3.30 3.05
C HIS A 661 -6.97 3.93 2.75
N ASP A 662 -6.48 4.79 3.65
CA ASP A 662 -5.15 5.40 3.53
C ASP A 662 -4.18 5.01 4.66
N LEU A 663 -4.51 3.97 5.43
CA LEU A 663 -3.69 3.48 6.55
C LEU A 663 -2.39 2.80 6.12
N PHE A 664 -2.37 2.13 4.96
CA PHE A 664 -1.26 1.31 4.50
C PHE A 664 -0.67 1.79 3.18
N GLU A 665 0.62 1.52 2.95
CA GLU A 665 1.31 1.91 1.72
C GLU A 665 0.60 1.36 0.49
N GLN A 666 0.24 0.08 0.54
CA GLN A 666 -0.35 -0.64 -0.57
C GLN A 666 -1.71 -0.07 -0.97
N THR A 667 -2.52 0.39 -0.02
CA THR A 667 -3.84 0.95 -0.32
C THR A 667 -3.71 2.31 -1.00
N VAL A 668 -2.83 3.18 -0.48
CA VAL A 668 -2.53 4.49 -1.09
C VAL A 668 -1.87 4.36 -2.48
N ASP A 669 -0.99 3.37 -2.65
CA ASP A 669 -0.33 3.09 -3.93
C ASP A 669 -1.33 2.63 -5.01
N VAL A 670 -2.27 1.76 -4.65
CA VAL A 670 -3.33 1.32 -5.57
C VAL A 670 -4.29 2.47 -5.89
N ALA A 671 -4.66 3.26 -4.89
CA ALA A 671 -5.51 4.44 -5.05
C ALA A 671 -4.92 5.45 -6.05
N THR A 672 -3.69 5.90 -5.81
CA THR A 672 -3.01 6.92 -6.62
C THR A 672 -2.46 6.38 -7.95
N GLY A 673 -2.09 5.10 -8.01
CA GLY A 673 -1.53 4.46 -9.19
C GLY A 673 -2.56 3.98 -10.21
N TYR A 674 -3.78 3.65 -9.77
CA TYR A 674 -4.79 3.01 -10.62
C TYR A 674 -6.20 3.56 -10.43
N ILE A 675 -6.77 3.51 -9.23
CA ILE A 675 -8.19 3.82 -8.99
C ILE A 675 -8.51 5.26 -9.40
N LEU A 676 -7.81 6.24 -8.82
CA LEU A 676 -8.03 7.67 -9.12
C LEU A 676 -7.72 8.00 -10.60
N PRO A 677 -6.59 7.57 -11.21
CA PRO A 677 -6.36 7.75 -12.64
C PRO A 677 -7.45 7.18 -13.53
N GLN A 678 -7.96 5.98 -13.23
CA GLN A 678 -9.02 5.34 -14.02
C GLN A 678 -10.34 6.09 -13.88
N ALA A 679 -10.69 6.53 -12.67
CA ALA A 679 -11.88 7.33 -12.42
C ALA A 679 -11.85 8.67 -13.17
N LEU A 680 -10.71 9.37 -13.13
CA LEU A 680 -10.49 10.63 -13.85
C LEU A 680 -10.61 10.47 -15.37
N ALA A 681 -10.24 9.28 -15.89
CA ALA A 681 -10.33 8.94 -17.30
C ALA A 681 -11.72 8.38 -17.72
N HIS A 682 -12.61 8.10 -16.77
CA HIS A 682 -13.91 7.50 -17.06
C HIS A 682 -14.80 8.41 -17.91
N THR A 683 -15.62 7.80 -18.77
CA THR A 683 -16.61 8.49 -19.62
C THR A 683 -17.98 7.82 -19.45
N PRO A 684 -19.03 8.54 -19.00
CA PRO A 684 -19.05 9.96 -18.64
C PRO A 684 -18.17 10.29 -17.42
N LYS A 685 -17.60 11.50 -17.39
CA LYS A 685 -16.70 11.90 -16.30
C LYS A 685 -17.41 11.85 -14.95
N TYR A 686 -16.73 11.31 -13.95
CA TYR A 686 -17.20 11.42 -12.57
C TYR A 686 -16.96 12.83 -12.03
N ASN A 687 -17.92 13.35 -11.28
CA ASN A 687 -17.71 14.55 -10.46
C ASN A 687 -17.14 14.13 -9.10
N MET A 688 -15.81 14.21 -8.97
CA MET A 688 -15.06 13.70 -7.82
C MET A 688 -14.87 14.79 -6.77
N THR A 689 -15.56 14.66 -5.64
CA THR A 689 -15.56 15.69 -4.57
C THR A 689 -15.64 15.04 -3.18
N PRO A 690 -15.31 15.77 -2.09
CA PRO A 690 -15.64 15.33 -0.74
C PRO A 690 -17.13 15.04 -0.62
N ILE A 691 -17.50 14.09 0.24
CA ILE A 691 -18.89 13.61 0.38
C ILE A 691 -19.86 14.76 0.68
N ILE A 692 -19.49 15.73 1.53
CA ILE A 692 -20.36 16.88 1.81
C ILE A 692 -20.72 17.69 0.54
N GLU A 693 -19.76 17.88 -0.36
CA GLU A 693 -19.98 18.60 -1.62
C GLU A 693 -20.71 17.73 -2.65
N CYS A 694 -20.48 16.42 -2.60
CA CYS A 694 -21.22 15.45 -3.40
C CYS A 694 -22.72 15.41 -3.04
N LEU A 695 -23.07 15.83 -1.82
CA LEU A 695 -24.44 16.06 -1.35
C LEU A 695 -24.98 17.47 -1.69
N ASP A 696 -24.30 18.20 -2.58
CA ASP A 696 -24.62 19.56 -2.99
C ASP A 696 -24.61 20.58 -1.84
N MET A 697 -23.77 20.33 -0.81
CA MET A 697 -23.58 21.21 0.35
C MET A 697 -22.16 21.81 0.38
N PRO A 698 -22.00 23.06 0.85
CA PRO A 698 -20.67 23.62 1.03
C PRO A 698 -19.92 22.91 2.18
N LEU A 699 -18.59 22.87 2.08
CA LEU A 699 -17.72 22.26 3.09
C LEU A 699 -17.90 22.86 4.50
N SER A 700 -18.38 24.10 4.62
CA SER A 700 -18.74 24.72 5.89
C SER A 700 -19.81 23.95 6.67
N ASN A 701 -20.68 23.23 5.99
CA ASN A 701 -21.74 22.47 6.65
C ASN A 701 -21.24 21.16 7.26
N ALA A 702 -19.97 20.80 7.05
CA ALA A 702 -19.33 19.67 7.70
C ALA A 702 -18.99 19.91 9.18
N TYR A 703 -19.06 21.16 9.66
CA TYR A 703 -18.58 21.53 11.01
C TYR A 703 -19.55 22.43 11.79
N VAL A 704 -19.61 22.27 13.11
CA VAL A 704 -20.52 23.01 14.00
C VAL A 704 -20.32 24.52 13.92
N GLU A 705 -19.07 24.98 13.90
CA GLU A 705 -18.72 26.41 14.02
C GLU A 705 -19.04 27.22 12.77
N THR A 706 -19.19 26.54 11.63
CA THR A 706 -19.31 27.18 10.30
C THR A 706 -20.58 26.80 9.56
N ASN A 707 -21.33 25.83 10.08
CA ASN A 707 -22.68 25.51 9.59
C ASN A 707 -23.63 26.67 9.91
N ASP A 708 -24.38 27.12 8.90
CA ASP A 708 -25.33 28.23 9.03
C ASP A 708 -26.64 27.86 9.77
N ASN A 709 -26.85 26.57 10.06
CA ASN A 709 -28.00 25.94 10.72
C ASN A 709 -29.38 26.24 10.08
N SER A 710 -29.39 26.98 8.98
CA SER A 710 -30.58 27.48 8.27
C SER A 710 -30.88 26.66 7.03
N SER A 711 -29.84 26.19 6.34
CA SER A 711 -29.92 25.30 5.19
C SER A 711 -29.86 23.83 5.60
N HIS A 712 -29.10 23.52 6.66
CA HIS A 712 -28.90 22.16 7.16
C HIS A 712 -28.85 22.14 8.70
N PRO A 713 -30.02 21.99 9.36
CA PRO A 713 -30.09 22.00 10.82
C PRO A 713 -29.28 20.84 11.40
N LEU A 714 -28.66 21.08 12.55
CA LEU A 714 -27.93 20.04 13.28
C LEU A 714 -28.85 18.83 13.56
N PRO A 715 -28.33 17.58 13.54
CA PRO A 715 -29.15 16.38 13.72
C PRO A 715 -30.01 16.39 15.00
N LEU A 716 -29.51 16.96 16.08
CA LEU A 716 -30.26 17.09 17.33
C LEU A 716 -31.40 18.12 17.23
N ALA A 717 -31.20 19.20 16.47
CA ALA A 717 -32.18 20.26 16.31
C ALA A 717 -33.42 19.79 15.51
N SER A 718 -33.24 18.87 14.55
CA SER A 718 -34.36 18.29 13.79
C SER A 718 -35.24 17.38 14.65
N VAL A 719 -34.66 16.65 15.62
CA VAL A 719 -35.41 15.84 16.59
C VAL A 719 -36.16 16.74 17.59
N GLN A 720 -35.54 17.81 18.08
CA GLN A 720 -36.22 18.74 19.00
C GLN A 720 -37.36 19.53 18.32
N ALA A 721 -37.27 19.77 17.01
CA ALA A 721 -38.33 20.40 16.23
C ALA A 721 -39.57 19.50 16.04
N THR A 722 -39.42 18.18 15.93
CA THR A 722 -40.56 17.26 15.74
C THR A 722 -41.38 17.07 17.03
N HIS A 723 -40.75 17.17 18.21
CA HIS A 723 -41.46 17.11 19.50
C HIS A 723 -42.25 18.39 19.84
N THR A 724 -41.89 19.54 19.25
CA THR A 724 -42.64 20.80 19.42
C THR A 724 -43.77 20.98 18.41
N GLY A 725 -43.86 20.12 17.38
CA GLY A 725 -44.85 20.21 16.29
C GLY A 725 -46.19 19.50 16.52
N SER A 726 -46.41 18.87 17.68
CA SER A 726 -47.68 18.19 17.99
C SER A 726 -48.54 19.00 18.97
N SER A 727 -49.28 19.97 18.45
CA SER A 727 -50.49 20.51 19.10
C SER A 727 -51.49 20.98 18.03
N PRO A 728 -52.75 20.51 18.07
CA PRO A 728 -53.73 20.86 17.04
C PRO A 728 -54.22 22.29 17.20
N ALA A 729 -54.53 22.93 16.07
CA ALA A 729 -55.10 24.26 16.01
C ALA A 729 -56.47 24.35 16.69
N GLY A 730 -56.67 25.41 17.48
CA GLY A 730 -58.00 25.96 17.79
C GLY A 730 -58.23 26.34 19.25
N ALA A 731 -58.03 27.63 19.59
CA ALA A 731 -59.02 28.52 20.21
C ALA A 731 -58.34 29.69 20.93
N SER A 732 -58.94 30.87 20.75
CA SER A 732 -58.58 32.16 21.30
C SER A 732 -58.81 32.29 22.82
N SER A 733 -58.17 33.34 23.36
CA SER A 733 -58.56 34.22 24.49
C SER A 733 -58.30 33.81 25.95
N THR A 734 -57.52 34.70 26.60
CA THR A 734 -57.65 35.33 27.93
C THR A 734 -57.36 34.56 29.23
N ASP A 735 -56.43 35.15 29.98
CA ASP A 735 -56.35 35.37 31.45
C ASP A 735 -56.42 34.21 32.45
N GLY A 736 -55.46 34.22 33.40
CA GLY A 736 -55.76 33.97 34.82
C GLY A 736 -55.07 32.78 35.52
N SER A 737 -54.03 33.09 36.29
CA SER A 737 -53.81 32.70 37.71
C SER A 737 -54.02 31.23 38.20
N SER A 738 -52.92 30.71 38.78
CA SER A 738 -52.81 29.99 40.08
C SER A 738 -53.42 28.59 40.33
N SER A 739 -52.50 27.69 40.74
CA SER A 739 -52.52 26.82 41.95
C SER A 739 -53.36 25.52 42.02
N GLY A 740 -52.70 24.48 42.56
CA GLY A 740 -53.27 23.26 43.17
C GLY A 740 -53.65 22.18 42.15
N GLY A 741 -53.39 20.89 42.31
CA GLY A 741 -53.13 20.09 43.50
C GLY A 741 -53.83 18.74 43.33
N SER A 742 -53.03 17.67 43.33
CA SER A 742 -53.36 16.29 43.76
C SER A 742 -54.47 15.46 43.07
N SER A 743 -54.01 14.33 42.50
CA SER A 743 -54.42 12.94 42.78
C SER A 743 -55.81 12.38 42.42
N GLY A 744 -55.81 11.18 41.82
CA GLY A 744 -56.93 10.24 41.73
C GLY A 744 -57.01 9.59 40.34
N ALA A 745 -56.22 8.55 40.03
CA ALA A 745 -56.44 7.15 40.35
C ALA A 745 -57.67 6.50 39.65
N LEU A 746 -57.34 5.52 38.80
CA LEU A 746 -57.97 4.21 38.60
C LEU A 746 -59.22 4.04 37.71
N SER A 747 -59.03 3.05 36.82
CA SER A 747 -59.95 1.99 36.37
C SER A 747 -60.51 2.16 34.96
N ARG A 748 -60.02 1.43 33.95
CA ARG A 748 -60.20 -0.01 33.61
C ARG A 748 -61.62 -0.36 33.16
N THR A 749 -61.67 -1.22 32.14
CA THR A 749 -62.84 -1.90 31.50
C THR A 749 -63.49 -1.09 30.38
N ASN A 750 -63.96 -1.65 29.25
CA ASN A 750 -64.01 -3.00 28.73
C ASN A 750 -64.40 -2.94 27.23
N THR A 751 -64.23 -4.07 26.53
CA THR A 751 -65.06 -4.58 25.42
C THR A 751 -65.09 -3.87 24.05
N GLY A 752 -64.69 -4.62 23.01
CA GLY A 752 -65.03 -4.39 21.58
C GLY A 752 -66.54 -4.54 21.28
N PRO A 753 -67.00 -4.62 20.01
CA PRO A 753 -66.55 -5.59 19.02
C PRO A 753 -66.56 -5.17 17.51
N VAL A 754 -65.87 -5.98 16.68
CA VAL A 754 -66.25 -6.59 15.37
C VAL A 754 -67.00 -5.78 14.29
N LEU A 755 -66.45 -5.77 13.05
CA LEU A 755 -67.04 -6.05 11.71
C LEU A 755 -66.08 -5.50 10.64
N LEU A 756 -65.34 -6.25 9.80
CA LEU A 756 -65.61 -7.30 8.79
C LEU A 756 -66.16 -6.79 7.43
N SER A 757 -65.29 -6.77 6.41
CA SER A 757 -65.56 -7.04 4.97
C SER A 757 -64.23 -6.89 4.20
N ALA A 758 -63.52 -7.91 3.71
CA ALA A 758 -63.81 -9.02 2.78
C ALA A 758 -64.10 -8.58 1.33
N LEU A 759 -63.15 -8.90 0.43
CA LEU A 759 -63.31 -9.26 -1.01
C LEU A 759 -61.91 -9.67 -1.52
N THR A 760 -61.46 -10.92 -1.36
CA THR A 760 -61.62 -12.09 -2.25
C THR A 760 -61.30 -11.87 -3.73
N GLY A 761 -60.28 -12.59 -4.20
CA GLY A 761 -59.98 -12.84 -5.61
C GLY A 761 -58.92 -13.94 -5.72
N SER A 762 -59.36 -15.20 -5.59
CA SER A 762 -58.57 -16.42 -5.78
C SER A 762 -58.23 -16.67 -7.26
N ILE A 763 -57.18 -17.45 -7.57
CA ILE A 763 -57.30 -18.73 -8.29
C ILE A 763 -55.94 -19.45 -8.48
N LEU A 764 -55.96 -20.68 -7.97
CA LEU A 764 -55.28 -21.94 -8.33
C LEU A 764 -53.75 -22.11 -8.35
N ALA A 765 -53.37 -23.02 -7.46
CA ALA A 765 -52.20 -23.89 -7.48
C ALA A 765 -52.26 -24.96 -8.58
N VAL A 766 -51.07 -25.43 -9.00
CA VAL A 766 -50.81 -26.85 -9.29
C VAL A 766 -49.41 -27.21 -8.78
N VAL A 767 -49.39 -28.27 -7.97
CA VAL A 767 -48.23 -28.98 -7.41
C VAL A 767 -47.88 -30.17 -8.31
N SER A 768 -46.58 -30.48 -8.50
CA SER A 768 -45.96 -31.83 -8.51
C SER A 768 -44.48 -31.68 -8.90
N LEU A 769 -43.51 -31.85 -8.00
CA LEU A 769 -42.93 -33.10 -7.47
C LEU A 769 -42.28 -33.99 -8.54
N LEU A 770 -40.95 -34.21 -8.45
CA LEU A 770 -40.29 -35.52 -8.23
C LEU A 770 -38.76 -35.47 -8.53
N LEU A 771 -38.00 -35.97 -7.53
CA LEU A 771 -36.81 -36.86 -7.60
C LEU A 771 -35.57 -36.35 -8.39
N ARG A 772 -34.35 -36.33 -7.83
CA ARG A 772 -33.65 -37.41 -7.10
C ARG A 772 -32.42 -36.85 -6.39
#